data_AF-A0A916URG9-F1
#
_entry.id   AF-A0A916URG9-F1
#
_cell.length_a   1.000
_cell.length_b   1.000
_cell.length_c   1.000
_cell.angle_alpha   90.00
_cell.angle_beta   90.00
_cell.angle_gamma   90.00
#
_symmetry.space_group_name_H-M   'P 1'
#
loop_
_entity.id
_entity.type
_entity.pdbx_description
1 polymer ?
#
loop_
_entity_poly.entity_id
_entity_poly.type
_entity_poly.pdbx_seq_one_letter_code
_entity_poly.pdbx_strand_id
1 'polypeptide(L)'
;MDGKSCECPSGTQYFDDVKKCVVVREDNGGTPKINYDKGGPSCHVDPNKDQQDCGNPINPGNGNKYQTEIDYLDSSSSGELSVRRTYNSNPLAINASQSRSFGANWTYAYDATVTDLGGVSTLPSPYQWYSCWIRTDNNYRYCIYPSTSIDETQRVLSIQRANGNKSIVVVGPNSVYIQDPDNNDRLTATRDGNGKLTSWQLYVSQNESVETYDAKGLLLSITSQNGRVRQLTYSDGISNNSSVGRVPASAPVCPHVQTGDVLPAGLLLCVTDSWGRQVQFEYDAKSRIAKFYDPANLVYSYEYDGASGGCTTPDANNRACAANNLTRITYPDGKTKTYHYNEAAQINGGTACANTVQIGNGFGSLLNSLTGITDENGVRYASWTYDCQGLATSSQHAGGVEKVSLAYGTVDSSGKSINTITHYLGTPSNPQTTTRSYNYQLVLGVAKNAGIDQPCVECGPAKARTYDGNGNVTSSTDWNGIVTTYGYDLGRNLETSRVEASGTPQARTVMTSWYTTYRLPLSISEPLLRTTYTYDVSGNVLTKTEQATTDANGAAGFGATLTGSPRTWTYTYNNLGQVLTVTGPRTDVTDVTTYTYDGSGNLSTVTNALGHVTSLTNYDANGRVGHITEPNGATTDLAYSPRGWLTSRVVTSGNTVESTNYDYDGVGQIKLVTLPDRSSVSYVYDDAHRLTQVSDSLGNSIIYTLDLRGNRTQEQIKDPNGNLARQISRVYDNLNRLQQVTGAAQ
;
A
#
# COMPACT_ATOMS: atom_id res chain seq x y z
N MET A 1 9.30 -43.71 -4.06
CA MET A 1 9.93 -44.03 -5.35
C MET A 1 11.28 -43.34 -5.37
N ASP A 2 12.31 -44.08 -5.78
CA ASP A 2 13.72 -43.85 -5.49
C ASP A 2 14.28 -42.51 -5.95
N GLY A 3 15.13 -41.93 -5.10
CA GLY A 3 15.91 -40.73 -5.39
C GLY A 3 16.91 -40.99 -6.51
N LYS A 4 16.64 -40.40 -7.68
CA LYS A 4 17.67 -40.09 -8.67
C LYS A 4 17.96 -38.59 -8.57
N SER A 5 19.17 -38.25 -8.15
CA SER A 5 19.73 -36.92 -8.38
C SER A 5 19.76 -36.67 -9.90
N CYS A 6 19.15 -35.57 -10.35
CA CYS A 6 19.28 -35.11 -11.73
C CYS A 6 20.67 -34.49 -11.91
N GLU A 7 21.70 -35.30 -12.15
CA GLU A 7 23.01 -34.79 -12.59
C GLU A 7 22.91 -34.33 -14.05
N CYS A 8 23.13 -33.03 -14.28
CA CYS A 8 23.20 -32.45 -15.61
C CYS A 8 24.62 -32.43 -16.16
N PRO A 9 24.83 -32.61 -17.48
CA PRO A 9 26.12 -32.42 -18.12
C PRO A 9 26.72 -31.03 -17.85
N SER A 10 28.05 -30.93 -17.82
CA SER A 10 28.77 -29.65 -17.65
C SER A 10 28.29 -28.58 -18.63
N GLY A 11 28.05 -27.35 -18.15
CA GLY A 11 27.47 -26.26 -18.94
C GLY A 11 25.94 -26.32 -19.11
N THR A 12 25.25 -27.24 -18.43
CA THR A 12 23.79 -27.35 -18.44
C THR A 12 23.24 -27.49 -17.01
N GLN A 13 22.00 -27.07 -16.79
CA GLN A 13 21.32 -27.16 -15.50
C GLN A 13 19.88 -27.64 -15.63
N TYR A 14 19.41 -28.43 -14.67
CA TYR A 14 18.05 -28.94 -14.68
C TYR A 14 17.10 -27.82 -14.28
N PHE A 15 16.11 -27.55 -15.13
CA PHE A 15 15.04 -26.63 -14.80
C PHE A 15 13.71 -27.36 -14.75
N ASP A 16 13.05 -27.29 -13.59
CA ASP A 16 11.76 -27.93 -13.34
C ASP A 16 10.67 -27.45 -14.30
N ASP A 17 10.82 -26.21 -14.78
CA ASP A 17 9.88 -25.54 -15.68
C ASP A 17 9.87 -26.14 -17.10
N VAL A 18 10.92 -26.86 -17.50
CA VAL A 18 11.05 -27.61 -18.77
C VAL A 18 11.45 -29.07 -18.58
N LYS A 19 11.56 -29.54 -17.32
CA LYS A 19 11.88 -30.92 -16.91
C LYS A 19 13.08 -31.55 -17.62
N LYS A 20 14.08 -30.75 -17.98
CA LYS A 20 15.31 -31.19 -18.66
C LYS A 20 16.50 -30.31 -18.27
N CYS A 21 17.70 -30.82 -18.51
CA CYS A 21 18.92 -30.02 -18.47
C CYS A 21 18.92 -29.05 -19.66
N VAL A 22 19.09 -27.77 -19.39
CA VAL A 22 19.18 -26.71 -20.39
C VAL A 22 20.57 -26.12 -20.37
N VAL A 23 21.11 -25.81 -21.54
CA VAL A 23 22.38 -25.10 -21.65
C VAL A 23 22.26 -23.74 -20.97
N VAL A 24 23.22 -23.45 -20.12
CA VAL A 24 23.31 -22.20 -19.38
C VAL A 24 24.60 -21.50 -19.75
N ARG A 25 24.54 -20.17 -19.82
CA ARG A 25 25.75 -19.36 -19.71
C ARG A 25 25.82 -18.85 -18.28
N GLU A 26 27.00 -18.98 -17.69
CA GLU A 26 27.27 -18.28 -16.44
C GLU A 26 27.11 -16.78 -16.68
N ASP A 27 26.28 -16.14 -15.88
CA ASP A 27 26.18 -14.70 -15.87
C ASP A 27 27.38 -14.12 -15.08
N ASN A 28 28.56 -14.23 -15.70
CA ASN A 28 29.82 -13.64 -15.21
C ASN A 28 29.95 -12.16 -15.62
N GLY A 29 28.87 -11.56 -16.13
CA GLY A 29 28.81 -10.16 -16.52
C GLY A 29 29.19 -9.27 -15.34
N GLY A 30 30.18 -8.40 -15.57
CA GLY A 30 30.78 -7.49 -14.59
C GLY A 30 29.75 -6.98 -13.60
N THR A 31 29.97 -7.33 -12.34
CA THR A 31 29.07 -7.13 -11.21
C THR A 31 28.05 -6.03 -11.36
N PRO A 32 26.81 -6.38 -11.75
CA PRO A 32 25.68 -5.68 -11.21
C PRO A 32 25.67 -6.05 -9.73
N LYS A 33 25.89 -5.07 -8.85
CA LYS A 33 25.53 -5.17 -7.44
C LYS A 33 24.01 -5.34 -7.38
N ILE A 34 23.53 -6.56 -7.61
CA ILE A 34 22.16 -6.93 -7.26
C ILE A 34 22.24 -7.23 -5.77
N ASN A 35 22.02 -6.19 -4.97
CA ASN A 35 21.86 -6.35 -3.54
C ASN A 35 20.40 -6.09 -3.16
N TYR A 36 20.01 -6.78 -2.10
CA TYR A 36 18.67 -7.29 -1.82
C TYR A 36 17.58 -6.29 -1.43
N ASP A 37 17.79 -5.01 -1.70
CA ASP A 37 16.81 -3.95 -1.43
C ASP A 37 16.38 -3.26 -2.71
N LYS A 38 15.71 -3.99 -3.61
CA LYS A 38 14.97 -3.34 -4.69
C LYS A 38 13.64 -2.84 -4.16
N GLY A 39 13.78 -1.77 -3.37
CA GLY A 39 12.78 -1.06 -2.60
C GLY A 39 11.41 -1.07 -3.25
N GLY A 40 10.44 -1.53 -2.45
CA GLY A 40 9.07 -1.12 -2.63
C GLY A 40 8.97 0.40 -2.70
N PRO A 41 7.95 0.95 -3.39
CA PRO A 41 7.45 2.23 -2.95
C PRO A 41 7.17 2.10 -1.45
N SER A 42 7.66 3.07 -0.68
CA SER A 42 6.98 3.41 0.57
C SER A 42 5.57 3.80 0.16
N CYS A 43 4.62 2.86 0.24
CA CYS A 43 3.21 3.23 0.22
C CYS A 43 2.96 4.01 1.51
N HIS A 44 3.18 5.31 1.47
CA HIS A 44 2.49 6.27 2.29
C HIS A 44 2.15 7.47 1.43
N VAL A 45 0.88 7.85 1.53
CA VAL A 45 0.37 9.16 1.15
C VAL A 45 1.20 10.18 1.94
N ASP A 46 2.17 10.75 1.21
CA ASP A 46 3.04 11.91 1.37
C ASP A 46 3.13 12.64 2.73
N PRO A 47 4.33 13.11 3.11
CA PRO A 47 4.45 14.58 3.12
C PRO A 47 5.64 15.21 2.37
N ASN A 48 6.66 14.44 1.95
CA ASN A 48 7.72 14.92 1.05
C ASN A 48 8.06 13.89 -0.06
N LYS A 49 7.24 13.79 -1.11
CA LYS A 49 7.35 12.85 -2.26
C LYS A 49 8.76 12.71 -2.83
N ASP A 50 9.46 11.68 -2.38
CA ASP A 50 10.80 11.28 -2.87
C ASP A 50 10.75 10.28 -4.04
N GLN A 51 9.56 9.76 -4.37
CA GLN A 51 9.33 8.94 -5.56
C GLN A 51 8.20 9.54 -6.41
N GLN A 52 8.32 9.34 -7.72
CA GLN A 52 7.49 10.00 -8.71
C GLN A 52 6.30 9.11 -9.05
N ASP A 53 5.08 9.66 -9.01
CA ASP A 53 3.83 8.90 -9.20
C ASP A 53 3.58 8.45 -10.65
N CYS A 54 4.55 8.70 -11.54
CA CYS A 54 4.46 8.39 -12.97
C CYS A 54 4.65 6.90 -13.18
N GLY A 55 3.57 6.20 -13.53
CA GLY A 55 3.59 4.74 -13.62
C GLY A 55 2.61 4.07 -12.68
N ASN A 56 2.07 4.80 -11.68
CA ASN A 56 1.31 4.21 -10.58
C ASN A 56 0.35 3.10 -11.05
N PRO A 57 0.55 1.83 -10.64
CA PRO A 57 1.46 1.36 -9.58
C PRO A 57 2.76 0.64 -10.06
N ILE A 58 3.27 0.94 -11.26
CA ILE A 58 4.61 0.56 -11.75
C ILE A 58 5.65 1.50 -11.16
N ASN A 59 6.73 0.94 -10.63
CA ASN A 59 7.93 1.69 -10.26
C ASN A 59 8.77 1.97 -11.53
N PRO A 60 8.84 3.23 -11.99
CA PRO A 60 9.55 3.58 -13.23
C PRO A 60 11.07 3.38 -13.16
N GLY A 61 11.66 3.25 -11.97
CA GLY A 61 13.10 3.01 -11.81
C GLY A 61 13.52 1.56 -12.11
N ASN A 62 12.63 0.59 -11.90
CA ASN A 62 12.96 -0.84 -11.98
C ASN A 62 11.90 -1.71 -12.65
N GLY A 63 10.80 -1.14 -13.13
CA GLY A 63 9.71 -1.84 -13.81
C GLY A 63 8.90 -2.79 -12.95
N ASN A 64 9.02 -2.70 -11.64
CA ASN A 64 8.24 -3.54 -10.74
C ASN A 64 6.80 -3.04 -10.62
N LYS A 65 5.83 -3.92 -10.82
CA LYS A 65 4.40 -3.63 -10.70
C LYS A 65 3.89 -4.01 -9.32
N TYR A 66 3.35 -3.04 -8.61
CA TYR A 66 2.62 -3.24 -7.36
C TYR A 66 1.12 -3.19 -7.61
N GLN A 67 0.28 -3.87 -6.83
CA GLN A 67 -1.17 -3.63 -6.84
C GLN A 67 -1.70 -3.79 -5.43
N THR A 68 -2.33 -2.76 -4.88
CA THR A 68 -2.98 -2.88 -3.59
C THR A 68 -4.48 -3.03 -3.76
N GLU A 69 -5.05 -4.03 -3.11
CA GLU A 69 -6.48 -4.30 -3.05
C GLU A 69 -6.90 -4.30 -1.59
N ILE A 70 -8.01 -3.61 -1.29
CA ILE A 70 -8.58 -3.56 0.06
C ILE A 70 -9.88 -4.36 0.01
N ASP A 71 -9.87 -5.54 0.64
CA ASP A 71 -11.06 -6.38 0.72
C ASP A 71 -11.92 -5.97 1.93
N TYR A 72 -11.26 -5.62 3.05
CA TYR A 72 -11.90 -5.16 4.28
C TYR A 72 -11.05 -4.10 4.99
N LEU A 73 -11.71 -3.05 5.46
CA LEU A 73 -11.15 -2.03 6.34
C LEU A 73 -12.13 -1.79 7.50
N ASP A 74 -11.62 -1.95 8.71
CA ASP A 74 -12.36 -1.66 9.93
C ASP A 74 -12.82 -0.20 9.97
N SER A 75 -14.12 -0.02 10.19
CA SER A 75 -14.78 1.29 10.22
C SER A 75 -14.98 1.83 11.64
N SER A 76 -14.62 1.06 12.67
CA SER A 76 -14.64 1.55 14.04
C SER A 76 -13.61 2.65 14.27
N SER A 77 -13.76 3.36 15.38
CA SER A 77 -12.76 4.32 15.88
C SER A 77 -11.39 3.71 16.16
N SER A 78 -11.26 2.39 16.09
CA SER A 78 -9.98 1.73 16.28
C SER A 78 -9.16 1.53 15.01
N GLY A 79 -9.83 1.27 13.88
CA GLY A 79 -9.21 1.03 12.58
C GLY A 79 -8.17 -0.11 12.57
N GLU A 80 -8.27 -1.08 13.49
CA GLU A 80 -7.21 -2.06 13.73
C GLU A 80 -7.25 -3.21 12.73
N LEU A 81 -8.43 -3.70 12.37
CA LEU A 81 -8.58 -4.87 11.50
C LEU A 81 -8.60 -4.44 10.02
N SER A 82 -7.83 -5.13 9.19
CA SER A 82 -7.90 -4.91 7.75
C SER A 82 -7.42 -6.14 6.98
N VAL A 83 -8.00 -6.36 5.81
CA VAL A 83 -7.47 -7.28 4.81
C VAL A 83 -7.13 -6.46 3.58
N ARG A 84 -5.89 -5.97 3.60
CA ARG A 84 -5.26 -5.27 2.47
C ARG A 84 -4.21 -6.18 1.86
N ARG A 85 -4.41 -6.55 0.60
CA ARG A 85 -3.49 -7.38 -0.17
C ARG A 85 -2.62 -6.51 -1.07
N THR A 86 -1.36 -6.87 -1.23
CA THR A 86 -0.40 -6.21 -2.12
C THR A 86 0.23 -7.25 -3.04
N TYR A 87 -0.01 -7.11 -4.34
CA TYR A 87 0.71 -7.82 -5.39
C TYR A 87 2.05 -7.12 -5.67
N ASN A 88 3.08 -7.89 -5.96
CA ASN A 88 4.40 -7.42 -6.35
C ASN A 88 4.94 -8.32 -7.47
N SER A 89 5.12 -7.77 -8.69
CA SER A 89 5.50 -8.57 -9.86
C SER A 89 6.96 -9.03 -9.87
N ASN A 90 7.80 -8.63 -8.91
CA ASN A 90 9.21 -8.96 -8.94
C ASN A 90 9.45 -10.46 -8.71
N PRO A 91 9.99 -11.18 -9.71
CA PRO A 91 10.20 -12.62 -9.64
C PRO A 91 11.32 -13.06 -8.69
N LEU A 92 12.14 -12.13 -8.18
CA LEU A 92 13.25 -12.43 -7.26
C LEU A 92 12.80 -12.55 -5.80
N ALA A 93 11.55 -12.20 -5.49
CA ALA A 93 10.96 -12.41 -4.18
C ALA A 93 10.39 -13.83 -4.05
N ILE A 94 11.31 -14.79 -3.89
CA ILE A 94 11.08 -16.19 -3.51
C ILE A 94 10.55 -17.09 -4.64
N ASN A 95 11.03 -18.33 -4.62
CA ASN A 95 10.59 -19.47 -5.42
C ASN A 95 9.08 -19.40 -5.75
N ALA A 96 8.73 -19.28 -7.04
CA ALA A 96 7.35 -19.21 -7.54
C ALA A 96 6.47 -20.43 -7.12
N SER A 97 7.09 -21.45 -6.54
CA SER A 97 6.46 -22.64 -5.95
C SER A 97 6.07 -22.50 -4.47
N GLN A 98 6.46 -21.44 -3.74
CA GLN A 98 6.01 -21.25 -2.36
C GLN A 98 4.56 -20.76 -2.32
N SER A 99 3.66 -21.62 -1.84
CA SER A 99 2.29 -21.28 -1.51
C SER A 99 2.27 -20.14 -0.48
N ARG A 100 1.90 -18.93 -0.92
CA ARG A 100 1.50 -17.83 -0.02
C ARG A 100 0.00 -17.88 0.22
N SER A 101 -0.42 -17.25 1.32
CA SER A 101 -1.80 -17.20 1.79
C SER A 101 -2.79 -16.76 0.71
N PHE A 102 -2.46 -15.74 -0.10
CA PHE A 102 -3.29 -15.24 -1.21
C PHE A 102 -2.73 -15.54 -2.60
N GLY A 103 -1.93 -16.60 -2.73
CA GLY A 103 -1.33 -16.97 -4.01
C GLY A 103 -0.01 -16.24 -4.32
N ALA A 104 0.63 -16.64 -5.42
CA ALA A 104 1.90 -16.12 -5.88
C ALA A 104 1.87 -14.60 -6.03
N ASN A 105 2.98 -13.95 -5.64
CA ASN A 105 3.18 -12.50 -5.68
C ASN A 105 2.24 -11.64 -4.82
N TRP A 106 1.22 -12.21 -4.17
CA TRP A 106 0.36 -11.50 -3.21
C TRP A 106 0.87 -11.65 -1.78
N THR A 107 0.85 -10.55 -1.02
CA THR A 107 1.02 -10.50 0.44
C THR A 107 -0.12 -9.73 1.06
N TYR A 108 -0.27 -9.78 2.39
CA TYR A 108 -1.20 -8.93 3.12
C TYR A 108 -0.70 -8.59 4.53
N ALA A 109 -1.44 -7.74 5.23
CA ALA A 109 -1.14 -7.22 6.58
C ALA A 109 -0.56 -8.25 7.57
N TYR A 110 -1.02 -9.50 7.53
CA TYR A 110 -0.71 -10.52 8.52
C TYR A 110 0.26 -11.62 8.02
N ASP A 111 0.79 -11.49 6.79
CA ASP A 111 1.84 -12.36 6.23
C ASP A 111 3.25 -12.00 6.72
N ALA A 112 3.40 -11.09 7.69
CA ALA A 112 4.71 -10.69 8.16
C ALA A 112 5.40 -11.85 8.88
N THR A 113 6.66 -12.11 8.55
CA THR A 113 7.44 -13.20 9.15
C THR A 113 8.89 -12.80 9.37
N VAL A 114 9.52 -13.40 10.37
CA VAL A 114 10.98 -13.35 10.59
C VAL A 114 11.58 -14.70 10.27
N THR A 115 12.17 -14.85 9.10
CA THR A 115 12.77 -16.11 8.66
C THR A 115 14.26 -16.12 8.96
N ASP A 116 14.74 -17.17 9.60
CA ASP A 116 16.18 -17.41 9.76
C ASP A 116 16.76 -18.05 8.49
N LEU A 117 17.75 -17.38 7.90
CA LEU A 117 18.41 -17.81 6.68
C LEU A 117 19.73 -18.55 6.93
N GLY A 118 20.18 -18.71 8.19
CA GLY A 118 21.40 -19.46 8.54
C GLY A 118 22.63 -18.58 8.84
N GLY A 119 23.81 -19.22 8.92
CA GLY A 119 25.09 -18.59 9.34
C GLY A 119 25.80 -17.74 8.27
N VAL A 120 26.67 -16.81 8.69
CA VAL A 120 27.32 -15.77 7.85
C VAL A 120 28.65 -16.18 7.21
N SER A 121 29.23 -17.36 7.48
CA SER A 121 30.59 -17.69 6.98
C SER A 121 30.73 -17.89 5.45
N THR A 122 29.73 -17.49 4.65
CA THR A 122 29.87 -17.17 3.23
C THR A 122 29.13 -15.90 2.81
N LEU A 123 29.13 -14.83 3.62
CA LEU A 123 28.87 -13.48 3.07
C LEU A 123 30.21 -12.90 2.61
N PRO A 124 30.52 -12.86 1.31
CA PRO A 124 31.67 -12.10 0.87
C PRO A 124 31.34 -10.62 0.88
N SER A 125 32.38 -9.82 1.12
CA SER A 125 32.58 -8.52 0.45
C SER A 125 31.87 -8.51 -0.92
N PRO A 126 31.08 -7.49 -1.27
CA PRO A 126 29.81 -7.49 -2.05
C PRO A 126 29.66 -8.30 -3.37
N TYR A 127 30.31 -9.45 -3.48
CA TYR A 127 30.72 -10.13 -4.69
C TYR A 127 30.85 -11.62 -4.36
N GLN A 128 29.96 -12.44 -4.95
CA GLN A 128 29.99 -13.92 -5.02
C GLN A 128 29.08 -14.64 -3.97
N TRP A 129 28.33 -15.72 -4.20
CA TRP A 129 27.93 -16.45 -5.38
C TRP A 129 26.40 -16.67 -5.28
N TYR A 130 25.61 -15.85 -5.96
CA TYR A 130 24.47 -16.44 -6.65
C TYR A 130 25.10 -17.19 -7.81
N SER A 131 24.87 -18.49 -7.91
CA SER A 131 25.03 -19.08 -9.22
C SER A 131 23.79 -18.61 -9.99
N CYS A 132 23.97 -17.50 -10.70
CA CYS A 132 23.00 -17.00 -11.64
C CYS A 132 23.40 -17.51 -13.01
N TRP A 133 22.50 -18.29 -13.58
CA TRP A 133 22.64 -18.79 -14.93
C TRP A 133 21.64 -18.06 -15.79
N ILE A 134 22.11 -17.54 -16.90
CA ILE A 134 21.20 -17.17 -17.98
C ILE A 134 21.01 -18.44 -18.79
N ARG A 135 19.79 -18.96 -18.86
CA ARG A 135 19.56 -20.05 -19.79
C ARG A 135 19.75 -19.52 -21.21
N THR A 136 20.50 -20.26 -22.01
CA THR A 136 20.74 -19.86 -23.41
C THR A 136 19.50 -20.02 -24.25
N ASP A 137 18.53 -20.80 -23.77
CA ASP A 137 17.19 -20.79 -24.33
C ASP A 137 16.55 -19.44 -23.92
N ASN A 138 15.82 -19.27 -22.83
CA ASN A 138 14.94 -18.10 -22.64
C ASN A 138 15.65 -16.77 -22.31
N ASN A 139 16.98 -16.73 -22.27
CA ASN A 139 17.78 -15.58 -21.85
C ASN A 139 17.42 -15.06 -20.45
N TYR A 140 16.64 -15.82 -19.68
CA TYR A 140 16.15 -15.47 -18.36
C TYR A 140 17.19 -15.89 -17.32
N ARG A 141 17.35 -15.03 -16.32
CA ARG A 141 18.35 -15.20 -15.26
C ARG A 141 17.75 -16.00 -14.12
N TYR A 142 18.31 -17.16 -13.85
CA TYR A 142 17.93 -18.05 -12.75
C TYR A 142 19.03 -18.03 -11.71
N CYS A 143 18.72 -17.58 -10.51
CA CYS A 143 19.67 -17.51 -9.41
C CYS A 143 19.30 -18.55 -8.36
N ILE A 144 20.25 -19.43 -8.02
CA ILE A 144 20.14 -20.34 -6.88
C ILE A 144 21.08 -19.86 -5.79
N TYR A 145 20.60 -19.92 -4.55
CA TYR A 145 21.41 -19.70 -3.36
C TYR A 145 22.06 -21.02 -2.98
N PRO A 146 23.41 -21.12 -2.96
CA PRO A 146 24.04 -22.32 -2.45
C PRO A 146 23.70 -22.47 -0.96
N SER A 147 23.03 -23.55 -0.59
CA SER A 147 23.04 -24.02 0.80
C SER A 147 24.30 -24.84 0.98
N THR A 148 25.29 -24.32 1.70
CA THR A 148 26.42 -25.12 2.19
C THR A 148 26.63 -24.89 3.68
N SER A 149 27.15 -25.92 4.33
CA SER A 149 27.28 -26.16 5.78
C SER A 149 27.77 -24.98 6.63
N ILE A 150 27.24 -24.94 7.86
CA ILE A 150 27.15 -23.79 8.78
C ILE A 150 28.35 -23.73 9.75
N ASP A 151 28.89 -22.52 9.97
CA ASP A 151 29.68 -22.12 11.14
C ASP A 151 28.89 -21.04 11.93
N GLU A 152 28.98 -21.03 13.26
CA GLU A 152 27.92 -20.62 14.20
C GLU A 152 27.98 -19.17 14.72
N THR A 153 28.86 -18.29 14.22
CA THR A 153 29.14 -17.02 14.94
C THR A 153 28.35 -15.79 14.48
N GLN A 154 27.61 -15.80 13.37
CA GLN A 154 26.66 -14.72 13.01
C GLN A 154 25.54 -15.31 12.13
N ARG A 155 24.31 -14.79 12.20
CA ARG A 155 23.13 -15.29 11.46
C ARG A 155 22.49 -14.22 10.59
N VAL A 156 21.86 -14.63 9.48
CA VAL A 156 21.10 -13.73 8.59
C VAL A 156 19.61 -14.00 8.78
N LEU A 157 18.81 -12.95 8.97
CA LEU A 157 17.36 -13.01 9.05
C LEU A 157 16.73 -12.26 7.88
N SER A 158 15.59 -12.73 7.40
CA SER A 158 14.72 -12.00 6.48
C SER A 158 13.44 -11.61 7.21
N ILE A 159 13.16 -10.31 7.23
CA ILE A 159 11.91 -9.75 7.69
C ILE A 159 11.05 -9.54 6.44
N GLN A 160 10.02 -10.35 6.29
CA GLN A 160 9.02 -10.13 5.25
C GLN A 160 7.90 -9.23 5.81
N ARG A 161 7.57 -8.19 5.06
CA ARG A 161 6.54 -7.21 5.39
C ARG A 161 5.25 -7.50 4.64
N ALA A 162 4.16 -7.00 5.21
CA ALA A 162 2.82 -7.07 4.63
C ALA A 162 2.66 -6.47 3.24
N ASN A 163 3.46 -5.44 2.92
CA ASN A 163 3.49 -4.78 1.61
C ASN A 163 4.36 -5.52 0.58
N GLY A 164 4.88 -6.70 0.94
CA GLY A 164 5.74 -7.50 0.08
C GLY A 164 7.21 -7.09 0.13
N ASN A 165 7.57 -6.08 0.93
CA ASN A 165 8.97 -5.73 1.16
C ASN A 165 9.66 -6.81 1.99
N LYS A 166 10.95 -7.00 1.73
CA LYS A 166 11.80 -7.86 2.54
C LYS A 166 13.01 -7.06 2.96
N SER A 167 13.29 -7.04 4.25
CA SER A 167 14.54 -6.51 4.78
C SER A 167 15.41 -7.67 5.24
N ILE A 168 16.70 -7.61 4.93
CA ILE A 168 17.67 -8.59 5.43
C ILE A 168 18.39 -7.96 6.61
N VAL A 169 18.58 -8.75 7.66
CA VAL A 169 19.23 -8.32 8.90
C VAL A 169 20.34 -9.29 9.23
N VAL A 170 21.54 -8.78 9.49
CA VAL A 170 22.64 -9.56 10.04
C VAL A 170 22.62 -9.46 11.55
N VAL A 171 22.74 -10.60 12.22
CA VAL A 171 22.72 -10.71 13.67
C VAL A 171 24.02 -11.33 14.16
N GLY A 172 24.67 -10.70 15.15
CA GLY A 172 25.93 -11.15 15.71
C GLY A 172 25.84 -12.48 16.50
N PRO A 173 26.96 -12.96 17.09
CA PRO A 173 27.06 -14.27 17.76
C PRO A 173 26.08 -14.52 18.92
N ASN A 174 25.47 -13.45 19.44
CA ASN A 174 24.47 -13.49 20.50
C ASN A 174 23.10 -12.98 20.06
N SER A 175 22.83 -12.96 18.76
CA SER A 175 21.67 -12.29 18.16
C SER A 175 21.61 -10.78 18.48
N VAL A 176 22.77 -10.12 18.61
CA VAL A 176 22.86 -8.65 18.68
C VAL A 176 22.66 -8.10 17.27
N TYR A 177 21.61 -7.30 17.09
CA TYR A 177 21.23 -6.66 15.84
C TYR A 177 22.32 -5.70 15.35
N ILE A 178 22.72 -5.85 14.09
CA ILE A 178 23.53 -4.84 13.39
C ILE A 178 22.55 -3.95 12.63
N GLN A 179 22.49 -2.69 13.01
CA GLN A 179 21.62 -1.70 12.38
C GLN A 179 22.07 -1.43 10.94
N ASP A 180 21.14 -1.56 10.00
CA ASP A 180 21.33 -1.01 8.65
C ASP A 180 21.07 0.51 8.69
N PRO A 181 21.99 1.36 8.23
CA PRO A 181 21.80 2.81 8.22
C PRO A 181 20.55 3.31 7.48
N ASP A 182 20.00 2.56 6.52
CA ASP A 182 18.77 2.93 5.80
C ASP A 182 17.49 2.28 6.33
N ASN A 183 17.62 1.19 7.09
CA ASN A 183 16.51 0.53 7.75
C ASN A 183 16.32 1.08 9.16
N ASN A 184 15.17 1.67 9.38
CA ASN A 184 14.83 2.30 10.63
C ASN A 184 14.18 1.34 11.65
N ASP A 185 13.84 0.13 11.23
CA ASP A 185 13.22 -0.89 12.07
C ASP A 185 14.24 -1.55 13.00
N ARG A 186 13.81 -2.04 14.16
CA ARG A 186 14.72 -2.62 15.17
C ARG A 186 14.23 -3.98 15.60
N LEU A 187 15.04 -5.01 15.36
CA LEU A 187 14.72 -6.39 15.73
C LEU A 187 15.49 -6.80 17.01
N THR A 188 14.78 -7.35 17.99
CA THR A 188 15.34 -7.84 19.26
C THR A 188 14.96 -9.31 19.46
N ALA A 189 15.90 -10.11 19.96
CA ALA A 189 15.67 -11.51 20.33
C ALA A 189 15.41 -11.64 21.83
N THR A 190 14.42 -12.46 22.22
CA THR A 190 14.22 -12.87 23.61
C THR A 190 14.67 -14.32 23.78
N ARG A 191 15.38 -14.61 24.87
CA ARG A 191 15.89 -15.95 25.20
C ARG A 191 15.49 -16.35 26.62
N ASP A 192 15.36 -17.65 26.86
CA ASP A 192 15.16 -18.19 28.20
C ASP A 192 16.46 -18.18 29.03
N GLY A 193 16.37 -18.61 30.30
CA GLY A 193 17.53 -18.67 31.22
C GLY A 193 18.65 -19.63 30.77
N ASN A 194 18.41 -20.47 29.77
CA ASN A 194 19.37 -21.37 29.16
C ASN A 194 19.91 -20.83 27.81
N GLY A 195 19.54 -19.61 27.43
CA GLY A 195 19.95 -18.98 26.18
C GLY A 195 19.19 -19.45 24.94
N LYS A 196 18.11 -20.24 25.06
CA LYS A 196 17.30 -20.67 23.92
C LYS A 196 16.38 -19.54 23.46
N LEU A 197 16.33 -19.29 22.16
CA LEU A 197 15.41 -18.31 21.55
C LEU A 197 13.95 -18.68 21.82
N THR A 198 13.18 -17.74 22.32
CA THR A 198 11.74 -17.91 22.63
C THR A 198 10.86 -17.03 21.75
N SER A 199 11.29 -15.82 21.42
CA SER A 199 10.53 -14.88 20.59
C SER A 199 11.43 -13.83 19.92
N TRP A 200 10.89 -13.18 18.89
CA TRP A 200 11.44 -11.95 18.32
C TRP A 200 10.49 -10.79 18.58
N GLN A 201 11.04 -9.59 18.71
CA GLN A 201 10.28 -8.34 18.74
C GLN A 201 10.85 -7.39 17.70
N LEU A 202 9.97 -6.85 16.86
CA LEU A 202 10.31 -5.94 15.78
C LEU A 202 9.61 -4.61 15.99
N TYR A 203 10.38 -3.57 16.27
CA TYR A 203 9.90 -2.20 16.22
C TYR A 203 9.83 -1.76 14.76
N VAL A 204 8.63 -1.43 14.31
CA VAL A 204 8.35 -0.92 12.96
C VAL A 204 8.36 0.59 13.03
N SER A 205 9.41 1.18 12.49
CA SER A 205 9.67 2.60 12.60
C SER A 205 8.69 3.49 11.84
N GLN A 206 8.06 2.95 10.79
CA GLN A 206 7.14 3.70 9.93
C GLN A 206 5.85 4.10 10.67
N ASN A 207 5.34 3.23 11.52
CA ASN A 207 4.08 3.41 12.26
C ASN A 207 4.26 3.25 13.77
N GLU A 208 5.51 3.16 14.21
CA GLU A 208 5.93 3.05 15.61
C GLU A 208 5.27 1.89 16.37
N SER A 209 4.87 0.85 15.63
CA SER A 209 4.30 -0.36 16.20
C SER A 209 5.38 -1.38 16.58
N VAL A 210 5.02 -2.30 17.48
CA VAL A 210 5.85 -3.42 17.88
C VAL A 210 5.15 -4.71 17.47
N GLU A 211 5.81 -5.46 16.61
CA GLU A 211 5.40 -6.80 16.20
C GLU A 211 6.13 -7.82 17.07
N THR A 212 5.43 -8.82 17.60
CA THR A 212 6.02 -9.93 18.35
C THR A 212 5.86 -11.21 17.57
N TYR A 213 6.92 -12.00 17.47
CA TYR A 213 6.95 -13.27 16.75
C TYR A 213 7.39 -14.40 17.68
N ASP A 214 6.98 -15.63 17.37
CA ASP A 214 7.54 -16.81 18.03
C ASP A 214 8.99 -17.09 17.59
N ALA A 215 9.62 -18.09 18.20
CA ALA A 215 10.98 -18.51 17.84
C ALA A 215 11.13 -19.01 16.39
N LYS A 216 10.02 -19.39 15.72
CA LYS A 216 9.99 -19.83 14.32
C LYS A 216 9.69 -18.70 13.34
N GLY A 217 9.40 -17.50 13.83
CA GLY A 217 9.12 -16.32 13.01
C GLY A 217 7.66 -16.09 12.67
N LEU A 218 6.73 -16.76 13.35
CA LEU A 218 5.29 -16.56 13.17
C LEU A 218 4.81 -15.34 13.96
N LEU A 219 4.09 -14.42 13.32
CA LEU A 219 3.63 -13.17 13.93
C LEU A 219 2.54 -13.42 14.98
N LEU A 220 2.83 -13.21 16.26
CA LEU A 220 1.90 -13.45 17.36
C LEU A 220 1.02 -12.24 17.67
N SER A 221 1.58 -11.04 17.61
CA SER A 221 0.84 -9.82 17.88
C SER A 221 1.43 -8.59 17.21
N ILE A 222 0.58 -7.58 16.99
CA ILE A 222 0.98 -6.24 16.56
C ILE A 222 0.44 -5.25 17.58
N THR A 223 1.33 -4.62 18.33
CA THR A 223 1.01 -3.59 19.31
C THR A 223 1.29 -2.23 18.70
N SER A 224 0.25 -1.43 18.51
CA SER A 224 0.39 -0.04 18.08
C SER A 224 1.03 0.81 19.18
N GLN A 225 1.57 1.97 18.80
CA GLN A 225 2.24 2.88 19.72
C GLN A 225 1.37 3.26 20.93
N ASN A 226 0.06 3.46 20.68
CA ASN A 226 -0.91 3.88 21.69
C ASN A 226 -1.42 2.73 22.58
N GLY A 227 -0.81 1.54 22.50
CA GLY A 227 -1.06 0.40 23.37
C GLY A 227 -2.13 -0.57 22.89
N ARG A 228 -2.81 -0.30 21.77
CA ARG A 228 -3.80 -1.24 21.19
C ARG A 228 -3.09 -2.44 20.56
N VAL A 229 -3.65 -3.63 20.74
CA VAL A 229 -3.03 -4.90 20.39
C VAL A 229 -3.92 -5.70 19.46
N ARG A 230 -3.34 -6.14 18.35
CA ARG A 230 -3.91 -7.21 17.51
C ARG A 230 -3.23 -8.53 17.85
N GLN A 231 -4.04 -9.55 18.13
CA GLN A 231 -3.57 -10.89 18.46
C GLN A 231 -3.90 -11.87 17.33
N LEU A 232 -2.91 -12.64 16.92
CA LEU A 232 -3.03 -13.61 15.84
C LEU A 232 -3.14 -15.02 16.42
N THR A 233 -4.09 -15.79 15.90
CA THR A 233 -4.36 -17.17 16.34
C THR A 233 -4.16 -18.12 15.18
N TYR A 234 -3.36 -19.15 15.39
CA TYR A 234 -2.97 -20.10 14.36
C TYR A 234 -3.43 -21.54 14.66
N SER A 235 -3.55 -22.35 13.61
CA SER A 235 -3.79 -23.78 13.70
C SER A 235 -2.64 -24.50 14.40
N ASP A 236 -2.98 -25.53 15.17
CA ASP A 236 -2.01 -26.34 15.91
C ASP A 236 -1.60 -27.63 15.17
N GLY A 237 -2.27 -27.97 14.06
CA GLY A 237 -2.04 -29.20 13.31
C GLY A 237 -2.75 -30.44 13.88
N ILE A 238 -3.55 -30.29 14.93
CA ILE A 238 -4.23 -31.37 15.66
C ILE A 238 -5.75 -31.22 15.53
N SER A 239 -6.27 -30.00 15.62
CA SER A 239 -7.71 -29.70 15.59
C SER A 239 -7.99 -28.40 14.85
N ASN A 240 -9.04 -28.38 14.03
CA ASN A 240 -9.56 -27.12 13.44
C ASN A 240 -10.34 -26.28 14.46
N ASN A 241 -10.77 -26.88 15.59
CA ASN A 241 -11.45 -26.15 16.65
C ASN A 241 -10.43 -25.50 17.58
N SER A 242 -10.29 -24.18 17.46
CA SER A 242 -9.34 -23.37 18.24
C SER A 242 -9.63 -23.35 19.76
N SER A 243 -10.84 -23.75 20.18
CA SER A 243 -11.18 -23.97 21.59
C SER A 243 -10.51 -25.21 22.17
N VAL A 244 -10.17 -26.18 21.33
CA VAL A 244 -9.48 -27.43 21.70
C VAL A 244 -7.96 -27.23 21.68
N GLY A 245 -7.44 -26.58 20.63
CA GLY A 245 -6.02 -26.32 20.50
C GLY A 245 -5.72 -25.28 19.41
N ARG A 246 -4.71 -24.43 19.68
CA ARG A 246 -4.29 -23.30 18.83
C ARG A 246 -2.90 -22.83 19.21
N VAL A 247 -2.26 -22.04 18.34
CA VAL A 247 -0.95 -21.45 18.57
C VAL A 247 -1.03 -19.92 18.51
N PRO A 248 -0.48 -19.20 19.51
CA PRO A 248 -0.10 -19.71 20.82
C PRO A 248 -1.34 -20.13 21.62
N ALA A 249 -1.20 -21.04 22.58
CA ALA A 249 -2.33 -21.51 23.40
C ALA A 249 -3.02 -20.39 24.20
N SER A 250 -2.33 -19.27 24.42
CA SER A 250 -2.84 -18.07 25.08
C SER A 250 -3.59 -17.12 24.16
N ALA A 251 -3.58 -17.32 22.83
CA ALA A 251 -4.30 -16.46 21.90
C ALA A 251 -5.82 -16.55 22.11
N PRO A 252 -6.61 -15.59 21.63
CA PRO A 252 -8.07 -15.69 21.63
C PRO A 252 -8.56 -16.92 20.86
N VAL A 253 -9.74 -17.41 21.22
CA VAL A 253 -10.42 -18.46 20.45
C VAL A 253 -11.04 -17.84 19.21
N CYS A 254 -10.85 -18.48 18.05
CA CYS A 254 -11.58 -18.17 16.82
C CYS A 254 -12.89 -18.96 16.81
N PRO A 255 -14.07 -18.31 16.77
CA PRO A 255 -15.36 -18.98 16.81
C PRO A 255 -15.67 -19.77 15.52
N HIS A 256 -15.09 -19.37 14.39
CA HIS A 256 -15.23 -20.11 13.14
C HIS A 256 -14.36 -21.36 13.13
N VAL A 257 -14.95 -22.48 12.73
CA VAL A 257 -14.29 -23.79 12.65
C VAL A 257 -14.44 -24.33 11.24
N GLN A 258 -13.31 -24.42 10.52
CA GLN A 258 -13.28 -25.03 9.21
C GLN A 258 -13.63 -26.54 9.31
N THR A 259 -14.65 -26.96 8.57
CA THR A 259 -15.02 -28.38 8.45
C THR A 259 -14.06 -29.13 7.53
N GLY A 260 -13.86 -30.43 7.76
CA GLY A 260 -13.06 -31.29 6.91
C GLY A 260 -11.73 -31.67 7.55
N ASP A 261 -10.71 -31.89 6.71
CA ASP A 261 -9.38 -32.30 7.14
C ASP A 261 -8.74 -31.29 8.10
N VAL A 262 -7.91 -31.81 9.01
CA VAL A 262 -7.17 -30.97 9.95
C VAL A 262 -6.16 -30.11 9.20
N LEU A 263 -6.22 -28.81 9.44
CA LEU A 263 -5.32 -27.82 8.87
C LEU A 263 -3.88 -28.07 9.35
N PRO A 264 -2.86 -27.97 8.47
CA PRO A 264 -1.46 -27.97 8.89
C PRO A 264 -1.21 -26.91 9.96
N ALA A 265 -0.28 -27.17 10.88
CA ALA A 265 0.08 -26.23 11.93
C ALA A 265 0.66 -24.92 11.33
N GLY A 266 0.30 -23.77 11.91
CA GLY A 266 0.84 -22.47 11.55
C GLY A 266 0.03 -21.68 10.51
N LEU A 267 -1.17 -22.12 10.15
CA LEU A 267 -2.11 -21.35 9.33
C LEU A 267 -2.92 -20.38 10.20
N LEU A 268 -3.06 -19.13 9.77
CA LEU A 268 -3.74 -18.07 10.51
C LEU A 268 -5.26 -18.29 10.53
N LEU A 269 -5.82 -18.62 11.68
CA LEU A 269 -7.25 -18.86 11.83
C LEU A 269 -8.04 -17.55 12.00
N CYS A 270 -7.53 -16.63 12.83
CA CYS A 270 -8.16 -15.33 13.03
C CYS A 270 -7.18 -14.27 13.57
N VAL A 271 -7.55 -13.00 13.39
CA VAL A 271 -6.92 -11.84 14.05
C VAL A 271 -7.97 -11.16 14.91
N THR A 272 -7.65 -10.96 16.18
CA THR A 272 -8.51 -10.33 17.18
C THR A 272 -7.97 -8.94 17.52
N ASP A 273 -8.82 -7.93 17.56
CA ASP A 273 -8.46 -6.57 17.97
C ASP A 273 -8.52 -6.38 19.49
N SER A 274 -8.26 -5.16 19.96
CA SER A 274 -8.24 -4.85 21.40
C SER A 274 -9.61 -4.95 22.10
N TRP A 275 -10.70 -5.05 21.33
CA TRP A 275 -12.09 -5.11 21.81
C TRP A 275 -12.75 -6.46 21.54
N GLY A 276 -12.00 -7.45 21.06
CA GLY A 276 -12.48 -8.81 20.81
C GLY A 276 -13.19 -9.01 19.47
N ARG A 277 -13.23 -8.00 18.59
CA ARG A 277 -13.71 -8.20 17.21
C ARG A 277 -12.68 -9.00 16.43
N GLN A 278 -13.16 -9.80 15.49
CA GLN A 278 -12.33 -10.76 14.78
C GLN A 278 -12.56 -10.78 13.29
N VAL A 279 -11.46 -10.94 12.55
CA VAL A 279 -11.48 -11.44 11.18
C VAL A 279 -11.00 -12.87 11.15
N GLN A 280 -11.57 -13.71 10.29
CA GLN A 280 -11.33 -15.16 10.31
C GLN A 280 -11.09 -15.72 8.91
N PHE A 281 -10.38 -16.84 8.81
CA PHE A 281 -9.93 -17.40 7.53
C PHE A 281 -10.22 -18.90 7.40
N GLU A 282 -10.56 -19.33 6.18
CA GLU A 282 -10.58 -20.73 5.74
C GLU A 282 -9.55 -20.96 4.66
N TYR A 283 -9.09 -22.20 4.53
CA TYR A 283 -8.05 -22.62 3.62
C TYR A 283 -8.50 -23.72 2.65
N ASP A 284 -7.98 -23.69 1.43
CA ASP A 284 -8.10 -24.80 0.49
C ASP A 284 -7.09 -25.93 0.79
N ALA A 285 -7.17 -27.01 0.01
CA ALA A 285 -6.29 -28.17 0.15
C ALA A 285 -4.79 -27.87 -0.10
N LYS A 286 -4.46 -26.71 -0.69
CA LYS A 286 -3.07 -26.24 -0.89
C LYS A 286 -2.64 -25.24 0.20
N SER A 287 -3.42 -25.09 1.27
CA SER A 287 -3.19 -24.14 2.38
C SER A 287 -3.21 -22.68 1.95
N ARG A 288 -4.05 -22.32 0.96
CA ARG A 288 -4.28 -20.94 0.54
C ARG A 288 -5.61 -20.46 1.10
N ILE A 289 -5.71 -19.18 1.46
CA ILE A 289 -6.94 -18.59 1.99
C ILE A 289 -8.04 -18.72 0.92
N ALA A 290 -9.02 -19.57 1.18
CA ALA A 290 -10.18 -19.80 0.34
C ALA A 290 -11.35 -18.88 0.71
N LYS A 291 -11.48 -18.54 2.00
CA LYS A 291 -12.47 -17.57 2.46
C LYS A 291 -11.93 -16.67 3.56
N PHE A 292 -12.47 -15.47 3.61
CA PHE A 292 -12.32 -14.50 4.67
C PHE A 292 -13.71 -14.16 5.23
N TYR A 293 -13.80 -14.05 6.54
CA TYR A 293 -14.99 -13.63 7.27
C TYR A 293 -14.68 -12.32 8.00
N ASP A 294 -15.49 -11.30 7.75
CA ASP A 294 -15.43 -10.05 8.51
C ASP A 294 -16.04 -10.22 9.93
N PRO A 295 -15.95 -9.22 10.82
CA PRO A 295 -16.59 -9.26 12.13
C PRO A 295 -18.11 -9.50 12.12
N ALA A 296 -18.81 -9.19 11.03
CA ALA A 296 -20.22 -9.49 10.83
C ALA A 296 -20.49 -10.89 10.26
N ASN A 297 -19.44 -11.72 10.09
CA ASN A 297 -19.45 -13.01 9.40
C ASN A 297 -19.89 -12.95 7.93
N LEU A 298 -19.77 -11.79 7.29
CA LEU A 298 -19.92 -11.67 5.84
C LEU A 298 -18.71 -12.29 5.15
N VAL A 299 -18.98 -13.02 4.07
CA VAL A 299 -18.02 -13.92 3.45
C VAL A 299 -17.44 -13.33 2.17
N TYR A 300 -16.13 -13.37 2.07
CA TYR A 300 -15.38 -13.10 0.85
C TYR A 300 -14.72 -14.40 0.42
N SER A 301 -14.92 -14.82 -0.82
CA SER A 301 -14.40 -16.11 -1.33
C SER A 301 -13.33 -15.87 -2.39
N TYR A 302 -12.26 -16.65 -2.34
CA TYR A 302 -11.09 -16.53 -3.20
C TYR A 302 -10.92 -17.78 -4.05
N GLU A 303 -10.69 -17.58 -5.34
CA GLU A 303 -10.41 -18.64 -6.30
C GLU A 303 -9.03 -18.45 -6.89
N TYR A 304 -8.34 -19.57 -7.06
CA TYR A 304 -6.99 -19.61 -7.60
C TYR A 304 -6.91 -20.50 -8.83
N ASP A 305 -5.96 -20.19 -9.71
CA ASP A 305 -5.63 -20.99 -10.88
C ASP A 305 -6.85 -21.25 -11.77
N GLY A 306 -7.80 -20.30 -11.83
CA GLY A 306 -8.93 -20.33 -12.75
C GLY A 306 -8.53 -19.98 -14.19
N ALA A 307 -9.53 -19.91 -15.08
CA ALA A 307 -9.31 -19.64 -16.51
C ALA A 307 -8.55 -18.31 -16.78
N SER A 308 -8.77 -17.27 -15.96
CA SER A 308 -8.04 -15.99 -16.08
C SER A 308 -6.55 -16.08 -15.72
N GLY A 309 -6.14 -17.13 -15.00
CA GLY A 309 -4.74 -17.50 -14.76
C GLY A 309 -4.15 -18.41 -15.83
N GLY A 310 -4.91 -18.75 -16.88
CA GLY A 310 -4.49 -19.63 -17.99
C GLY A 310 -4.80 -21.10 -17.80
N CYS A 311 -5.54 -21.47 -16.74
CA CYS A 311 -6.00 -22.85 -16.55
C CYS A 311 -7.26 -23.12 -17.39
N THR A 312 -7.08 -23.38 -18.68
CA THR A 312 -8.18 -23.70 -19.61
C THR A 312 -8.53 -25.18 -19.61
N THR A 313 -7.56 -26.05 -19.33
CA THR A 313 -7.74 -27.49 -19.14
C THR A 313 -7.12 -27.91 -17.81
N PRO A 314 -7.92 -28.43 -16.86
CA PRO A 314 -7.40 -28.96 -15.60
C PRO A 314 -6.69 -30.29 -15.83
N ASP A 315 -5.44 -30.23 -16.28
CA ASP A 315 -4.55 -31.38 -16.31
C ASP A 315 -3.29 -31.10 -15.48
N ALA A 316 -2.73 -32.15 -14.88
CA ALA A 316 -1.59 -32.04 -13.97
C ALA A 316 -0.29 -31.52 -14.63
N ASN A 317 -0.26 -31.42 -15.97
CA ASN A 317 0.89 -30.94 -16.74
C ASN A 317 0.73 -29.48 -17.18
N ASN A 318 -0.48 -28.92 -17.11
CA ASN A 318 -0.73 -27.52 -17.37
C ASN A 318 -0.20 -26.66 -16.23
N ARG A 319 1.01 -26.11 -16.42
CA ARG A 319 1.68 -25.25 -15.44
C ARG A 319 0.88 -24.00 -15.07
N ALA A 320 -0.06 -23.55 -15.89
CA ALA A 320 -0.96 -22.45 -15.55
C ALA A 320 -1.97 -22.83 -14.44
N CYS A 321 -2.40 -24.09 -14.40
CA CYS A 321 -3.26 -24.63 -13.33
C CYS A 321 -2.53 -24.88 -12.00
N ALA A 322 -1.20 -24.69 -11.99
CA ALA A 322 -0.35 -24.83 -10.83
C ALA A 322 0.47 -23.56 -10.56
N ALA A 323 0.13 -22.44 -11.20
CA ALA A 323 0.85 -21.18 -11.10
C ALA A 323 0.66 -20.50 -9.73
N ASN A 324 -0.35 -20.93 -8.97
CA ASN A 324 -0.75 -20.34 -7.71
C ASN A 324 -1.29 -18.90 -7.85
N ASN A 325 -1.95 -18.57 -8.96
CA ASN A 325 -2.47 -17.23 -9.19
C ASN A 325 -3.83 -17.03 -8.51
N LEU A 326 -4.02 -15.97 -7.74
CA LEU A 326 -5.36 -15.56 -7.31
C LEU A 326 -6.12 -14.99 -8.49
N THR A 327 -7.13 -15.71 -8.98
CA THR A 327 -7.83 -15.38 -10.23
C THR A 327 -9.15 -14.68 -10.02
N ARG A 328 -9.84 -14.89 -8.88
CA ARG A 328 -11.12 -14.24 -8.62
C ARG A 328 -11.38 -14.08 -7.13
N ILE A 329 -12.03 -12.96 -6.78
CA ILE A 329 -12.67 -12.75 -5.48
C ILE A 329 -14.18 -12.60 -5.70
N THR A 330 -14.97 -13.15 -4.80
CA THR A 330 -16.42 -12.94 -4.69
C THR A 330 -16.71 -12.22 -3.38
N TYR A 331 -17.35 -11.06 -3.46
CA TYR A 331 -17.70 -10.20 -2.33
C TYR A 331 -19.02 -10.66 -1.67
N PRO A 332 -19.35 -10.16 -0.46
CA PRO A 332 -20.56 -10.56 0.26
C PRO A 332 -21.89 -10.32 -0.47
N ASP A 333 -21.93 -9.39 -1.42
CA ASP A 333 -23.09 -9.10 -2.27
C ASP A 333 -23.16 -9.98 -3.54
N GLY A 334 -22.24 -10.93 -3.69
CA GLY A 334 -22.13 -11.83 -4.84
C GLY A 334 -21.43 -11.22 -6.06
N LYS A 335 -21.01 -9.95 -6.01
CA LYS A 335 -20.20 -9.35 -7.08
C LYS A 335 -18.79 -9.92 -7.07
N THR A 336 -18.14 -9.93 -8.23
CA THR A 336 -16.83 -10.55 -8.38
C THR A 336 -15.83 -9.62 -9.03
N LYS A 337 -14.59 -9.63 -8.56
CA LYS A 337 -13.43 -9.03 -9.24
C LYS A 337 -12.52 -10.14 -9.74
N THR A 338 -12.07 -10.05 -10.98
CA THR A 338 -11.26 -11.07 -11.66
C THR A 338 -9.88 -10.50 -12.00
N TYR A 339 -8.83 -11.27 -11.72
CA TYR A 339 -7.44 -10.94 -12.01
C TYR A 339 -6.96 -11.79 -13.19
N HIS A 340 -6.33 -11.16 -14.16
CA HIS A 340 -5.82 -11.80 -15.38
C HIS A 340 -4.30 -11.85 -15.34
N TYR A 341 -3.73 -12.97 -15.76
CA TYR A 341 -2.28 -13.20 -15.71
C TYR A 341 -1.76 -13.74 -17.02
N ASN A 342 -0.51 -13.35 -17.31
CA ASN A 342 0.30 -13.91 -18.39
C ASN A 342 -0.45 -13.97 -19.73
N GLU A 343 -1.24 -12.95 -20.07
CA GLU A 343 -1.92 -12.90 -21.37
C GLU A 343 -0.92 -12.58 -22.47
N ALA A 344 -0.78 -13.45 -23.49
CA ALA A 344 0.22 -13.30 -24.56
C ALA A 344 0.19 -11.90 -25.18
N ALA A 345 -1.00 -11.36 -25.47
CA ALA A 345 -1.16 -10.01 -26.04
C ALA A 345 -0.59 -8.88 -25.15
N GLN A 346 -0.44 -9.12 -23.85
CA GLN A 346 0.09 -8.18 -22.86
C GLN A 346 1.59 -8.43 -22.57
N ILE A 347 2.17 -9.51 -23.07
CA ILE A 347 3.59 -9.82 -22.90
C ILE A 347 4.30 -9.61 -24.24
N ASN A 348 5.32 -8.77 -24.26
CA ASN A 348 6.15 -8.50 -25.43
C ASN A 348 5.34 -8.18 -26.71
N GLY A 349 4.22 -7.46 -26.52
CA GLY A 349 3.29 -7.10 -27.60
C GLY A 349 2.67 -8.28 -28.35
N GLY A 350 2.53 -9.46 -27.72
CA GLY A 350 2.04 -10.68 -28.36
C GLY A 350 3.13 -11.52 -29.04
N THR A 351 4.35 -11.00 -29.17
CA THR A 351 5.45 -11.72 -29.81
C THR A 351 6.07 -12.70 -28.82
N ALA A 352 6.28 -13.93 -29.26
CA ALA A 352 6.91 -14.94 -28.41
C ALA A 352 8.26 -14.50 -27.87
N CYS A 353 8.42 -14.60 -26.56
CA CYS A 353 9.72 -14.40 -25.93
C CYS A 353 10.68 -15.48 -26.43
N ALA A 354 11.87 -15.04 -26.86
CA ALA A 354 12.87 -15.93 -27.44
C ALA A 354 13.05 -17.16 -26.56
N ASN A 355 12.92 -18.34 -27.18
CA ASN A 355 13.11 -19.65 -26.54
C ASN A 355 12.25 -19.90 -25.28
N THR A 356 11.08 -19.27 -25.18
CA THR A 356 10.03 -19.64 -24.22
C THR A 356 9.00 -20.54 -24.89
N VAL A 357 8.40 -21.44 -24.11
CA VAL A 357 7.25 -22.24 -24.57
C VAL A 357 5.97 -21.49 -24.17
N GLN A 358 4.96 -21.53 -25.01
CA GLN A 358 3.63 -21.03 -24.67
C GLN A 358 3.02 -21.92 -23.57
N ILE A 359 2.58 -21.31 -22.47
CA ILE A 359 1.97 -22.00 -21.33
C ILE A 359 0.75 -21.21 -20.89
N GLY A 360 -0.41 -21.87 -20.84
CA GLY A 360 -1.69 -21.23 -20.55
C GLY A 360 -1.96 -20.09 -21.53
N ASN A 361 -2.21 -18.89 -21.00
CA ASN A 361 -2.56 -17.70 -21.77
C ASN A 361 -1.37 -16.99 -22.44
N GLY A 362 -0.12 -17.36 -22.15
CA GLY A 362 1.06 -16.60 -22.59
C GLY A 362 2.36 -17.39 -22.53
N PHE A 363 3.43 -16.81 -21.98
CA PHE A 363 4.78 -17.37 -22.08
C PHE A 363 5.26 -17.96 -20.74
N GLY A 364 5.94 -19.11 -20.78
CA GLY A 364 6.13 -19.98 -19.61
C GLY A 364 6.97 -19.46 -18.44
N SER A 365 7.69 -18.35 -18.57
CA SER A 365 8.47 -17.73 -17.48
C SER A 365 7.69 -16.66 -16.70
N LEU A 366 6.55 -16.18 -17.21
CA LEU A 366 5.83 -15.02 -16.66
C LEU A 366 4.42 -15.37 -16.17
N LEU A 367 4.23 -16.62 -15.70
CA LEU A 367 2.94 -17.15 -15.27
C LEU A 367 2.23 -16.31 -14.21
N ASN A 368 2.98 -15.61 -13.37
CA ASN A 368 2.44 -14.81 -12.27
C ASN A 368 2.38 -13.31 -12.56
N SER A 369 2.67 -12.88 -13.78
CA SER A 369 2.57 -11.47 -14.18
C SER A 369 1.11 -11.06 -14.32
N LEU A 370 0.63 -10.20 -13.42
CA LEU A 370 -0.73 -9.62 -13.43
C LEU A 370 -0.89 -8.67 -14.63
N THR A 371 -1.62 -9.09 -15.65
CA THR A 371 -1.81 -8.36 -16.91
C THR A 371 -3.11 -7.57 -16.99
N GLY A 372 -4.06 -7.79 -16.07
CA GLY A 372 -5.25 -6.95 -15.96
C GLY A 372 -6.18 -7.28 -14.80
N ILE A 373 -7.15 -6.39 -14.59
CA ILE A 373 -8.24 -6.56 -13.63
C ILE A 373 -9.57 -6.31 -14.35
N THR A 374 -10.49 -7.25 -14.19
CA THR A 374 -11.91 -7.02 -14.48
C THR A 374 -12.63 -6.75 -13.17
N ASP A 375 -13.28 -5.60 -13.09
CA ASP A 375 -13.95 -5.12 -11.89
C ASP A 375 -15.32 -5.79 -11.68
N GLU A 376 -15.98 -5.37 -10.61
CA GLU A 376 -17.29 -5.84 -10.18
C GLU A 376 -18.45 -5.42 -11.11
N ASN A 377 -18.21 -4.51 -12.06
CA ASN A 377 -19.13 -4.18 -13.15
C ASN A 377 -18.95 -5.11 -14.36
N GLY A 378 -17.96 -6.00 -14.35
CA GLY A 378 -17.64 -6.90 -15.47
C GLY A 378 -16.78 -6.23 -16.56
N VAL A 379 -16.21 -5.05 -16.26
CA VAL A 379 -15.41 -4.25 -17.19
C VAL A 379 -13.93 -4.50 -16.93
N ARG A 380 -13.10 -4.63 -17.96
CA ARG A 380 -11.64 -4.68 -17.81
C ARG A 380 -11.10 -3.29 -17.45
N TYR A 381 -11.22 -2.96 -16.17
CA TYR A 381 -10.88 -1.67 -15.59
C TYR A 381 -9.40 -1.33 -15.76
N ALA A 382 -8.48 -2.28 -15.57
CA ALA A 382 -7.04 -2.02 -15.63
C ALA A 382 -6.30 -3.04 -16.49
N SER A 383 -5.22 -2.62 -17.14
CA SER A 383 -4.34 -3.46 -17.95
C SER A 383 -2.88 -3.05 -17.83
N TRP A 384 -2.00 -4.05 -17.82
CA TRP A 384 -0.55 -3.86 -17.78
C TRP A 384 0.13 -4.74 -18.80
N THR A 385 1.18 -4.19 -19.42
CA THR A 385 2.05 -4.95 -20.31
C THR A 385 3.39 -5.21 -19.66
N TYR A 386 4.07 -6.26 -20.11
CA TYR A 386 5.42 -6.61 -19.67
C TYR A 386 6.33 -6.89 -20.86
N ASP A 387 7.64 -6.72 -20.68
CA ASP A 387 8.64 -7.29 -21.58
C ASP A 387 8.95 -8.76 -21.23
N CYS A 388 9.83 -9.40 -21.99
CA CYS A 388 10.23 -10.79 -21.77
C CYS A 388 11.03 -11.03 -20.48
N GLN A 389 11.51 -9.96 -19.85
CA GLN A 389 12.28 -9.97 -18.61
C GLN A 389 11.36 -9.78 -17.40
N GLY A 390 10.06 -9.56 -17.61
CA GLY A 390 9.08 -9.34 -16.55
C GLY A 390 9.05 -7.92 -16.02
N LEU A 391 9.65 -6.96 -16.73
CA LEU A 391 9.52 -5.53 -16.41
C LEU A 391 8.19 -5.03 -16.97
N ALA A 392 7.39 -4.35 -16.15
CA ALA A 392 6.14 -3.76 -16.61
C ALA A 392 6.43 -2.60 -17.57
N THR A 393 5.89 -2.62 -18.77
CA THR A 393 6.17 -1.65 -19.85
C THR A 393 5.01 -0.69 -20.12
N SER A 394 3.83 -0.92 -19.55
CA SER A 394 2.70 -0.01 -19.65
C SER A 394 1.69 -0.25 -18.53
N SER A 395 0.99 0.82 -18.15
CA SER A 395 -0.20 0.81 -17.28
C SER A 395 -1.28 1.63 -17.96
N GLN A 396 -2.53 1.16 -17.92
CA GLN A 396 -3.70 1.92 -18.38
C GLN A 396 -4.98 1.43 -17.69
N HIS A 397 -5.94 2.33 -17.57
CA HIS A 397 -7.33 2.00 -17.30
C HIS A 397 -8.11 1.73 -18.61
N ALA A 398 -9.38 1.34 -18.47
CA ALA A 398 -10.25 1.04 -19.59
C ALA A 398 -10.26 2.18 -20.63
N GLY A 399 -10.32 1.83 -21.91
CA GLY A 399 -10.27 2.80 -23.01
C GLY A 399 -8.93 3.52 -23.19
N GLY A 400 -7.85 3.08 -22.53
CA GLY A 400 -6.53 3.72 -22.61
C GLY A 400 -6.40 4.96 -21.72
N VAL A 401 -7.35 5.16 -20.80
CA VAL A 401 -7.33 6.23 -19.81
C VAL A 401 -6.09 6.06 -18.91
N GLU A 402 -5.47 7.19 -18.58
CA GLU A 402 -4.25 7.29 -17.77
C GLU A 402 -3.09 6.45 -18.29
N LYS A 403 -3.10 6.13 -19.59
CA LYS A 403 -2.07 5.30 -20.19
C LYS A 403 -0.70 5.94 -20.04
N VAL A 404 0.25 5.10 -19.64
CA VAL A 404 1.68 5.37 -19.64
C VAL A 404 2.43 4.20 -20.26
N SER A 405 3.51 4.49 -20.97
CA SER A 405 4.45 3.47 -21.47
C SER A 405 5.85 3.77 -20.95
N LEU A 406 6.58 2.73 -20.55
CA LEU A 406 7.89 2.81 -19.92
C LEU A 406 8.91 2.07 -20.78
N ALA A 407 10.08 2.67 -20.94
CA ALA A 407 11.25 2.02 -21.51
C ALA A 407 12.45 2.19 -20.56
N TYR A 408 13.17 1.09 -20.33
CA TYR A 408 14.23 1.01 -19.34
C TYR A 408 15.60 1.10 -20.01
N GLY A 409 16.42 2.05 -19.56
CA GLY A 409 17.82 2.15 -19.98
C GLY A 409 18.72 1.18 -19.22
N THR A 410 19.93 0.97 -19.72
CA THR A 410 20.95 0.20 -19.02
C THR A 410 21.55 1.01 -17.88
N VAL A 411 21.82 0.36 -16.74
CA VAL A 411 22.59 0.96 -15.64
C VAL A 411 24.06 1.02 -16.05
N ASP A 412 24.67 2.20 -15.96
CA ASP A 412 26.08 2.40 -16.25
C ASP A 412 26.99 1.98 -15.09
N SER A 413 28.31 2.06 -15.31
CA SER A 413 29.32 1.69 -14.30
C SER A 413 29.29 2.56 -13.03
N SER A 414 28.65 3.73 -13.09
CA SER A 414 28.48 4.65 -11.96
C SER A 414 27.15 4.40 -11.20
N GLY A 415 26.37 3.39 -11.61
CA GLY A 415 25.07 3.09 -11.02
C GLY A 415 23.96 4.04 -11.48
N LYS A 416 24.16 4.79 -12.57
CA LYS A 416 23.15 5.69 -13.14
C LYS A 416 22.41 5.01 -14.28
N SER A 417 21.11 5.27 -14.41
CA SER A 417 20.32 4.86 -15.57
C SER A 417 19.38 5.98 -16.04
N ILE A 418 18.93 5.89 -17.28
CA ILE A 418 17.93 6.79 -17.84
C ILE A 418 16.77 5.93 -18.33
N ASN A 419 15.59 6.11 -17.73
CA ASN A 419 14.36 5.47 -18.17
C ASN A 419 13.46 6.51 -18.81
N THR A 420 12.70 6.15 -19.83
CA THR A 420 11.76 7.06 -20.48
C THR A 420 10.33 6.66 -20.18
N ILE A 421 9.50 7.67 -19.86
CA ILE A 421 8.07 7.49 -19.63
C ILE A 421 7.31 8.34 -20.64
N THR A 422 6.47 7.68 -21.42
CA THR A 422 5.58 8.29 -22.42
C THR A 422 4.17 8.34 -21.87
N HIS A 423 3.63 9.54 -21.75
CA HIS A 423 2.26 9.79 -21.32
C HIS A 423 1.37 10.04 -22.53
N TYR A 424 0.10 9.69 -22.40
CA TYR A 424 -0.90 9.85 -23.46
C TYR A 424 -1.96 10.87 -23.03
N LEU A 425 -2.28 11.79 -23.92
CA LEU A 425 -3.27 12.86 -23.79
C LEU A 425 -4.22 12.80 -25.00
N GLY A 426 -5.31 13.57 -24.98
CA GLY A 426 -6.23 13.67 -26.10
C GLY A 426 -7.28 12.57 -26.08
N THR A 427 -7.75 12.13 -27.24
CA THR A 427 -8.79 11.08 -27.32
C THR A 427 -8.17 9.73 -27.65
N PRO A 428 -8.81 8.61 -27.31
CA PRO A 428 -8.36 7.29 -27.74
C PRO A 428 -8.14 7.19 -29.27
N SER A 429 -8.95 7.90 -30.06
CA SER A 429 -8.86 7.95 -31.53
C SER A 429 -7.75 8.87 -32.06
N ASN A 430 -7.30 9.85 -31.26
CA ASN A 430 -6.25 10.79 -31.64
C ASN A 430 -5.37 11.10 -30.41
N PRO A 431 -4.55 10.13 -29.96
CA PRO A 431 -3.71 10.31 -28.78
C PRO A 431 -2.54 11.24 -29.12
N GLN A 432 -2.28 12.19 -28.23
CA GLN A 432 -1.06 12.99 -28.22
C GLN A 432 -0.11 12.40 -27.18
N THR A 433 1.19 12.34 -27.47
CA THR A 433 2.17 11.76 -26.54
C THR A 433 3.18 12.79 -26.06
N THR A 434 3.68 12.58 -24.84
CA THR A 434 4.81 13.32 -24.29
C THR A 434 5.73 12.36 -23.57
N THR A 435 6.96 12.27 -24.06
CA THR A 435 8.02 11.42 -23.52
C THR A 435 8.97 12.24 -22.66
N ARG A 436 9.28 11.73 -21.48
CA ARG A 436 10.18 12.34 -20.51
C ARG A 436 11.24 11.35 -20.08
N SER A 437 12.44 11.84 -19.81
CA SER A 437 13.60 11.08 -19.37
C SER A 437 13.81 11.26 -17.86
N TYR A 438 13.93 10.15 -17.16
CA TYR A 438 14.09 10.07 -15.72
C TYR A 438 15.46 9.50 -15.43
N ASN A 439 16.28 10.29 -14.75
CA ASN A 439 17.63 9.95 -14.37
C ASN A 439 17.56 9.27 -13.01
N TYR A 440 17.93 8.00 -12.94
CA TYR A 440 18.05 7.29 -11.67
C TYR A 440 19.50 7.15 -11.27
N GLN A 441 19.75 7.19 -9.97
CA GLN A 441 21.01 6.79 -9.37
C GLN A 441 20.76 5.68 -8.35
N LEU A 442 21.67 4.73 -8.27
CA LEU A 442 21.60 3.66 -7.30
C LEU A 442 22.19 4.13 -5.96
N VAL A 443 21.37 4.19 -4.91
CA VAL A 443 21.82 4.43 -3.53
C VAL A 443 21.44 3.21 -2.71
N LEU A 444 22.43 2.55 -2.11
CA LEU A 444 22.25 1.29 -1.37
C LEU A 444 21.48 0.20 -2.14
N GLY A 445 21.61 0.16 -3.48
CA GLY A 445 20.90 -0.82 -4.31
C GLY A 445 19.47 -0.42 -4.71
N VAL A 446 18.99 0.72 -4.21
CA VAL A 446 17.68 1.30 -4.57
C VAL A 446 17.85 2.34 -5.68
N ALA A 447 17.07 2.20 -6.75
CA ALA A 447 17.01 3.23 -7.80
C ALA A 447 16.26 4.46 -7.26
N LYS A 448 16.99 5.55 -7.01
CA LYS A 448 16.47 6.84 -6.56
C LYS A 448 16.44 7.81 -7.72
N ASN A 449 15.34 8.56 -7.87
CA ASN A 449 15.21 9.52 -8.94
C ASN A 449 16.12 10.75 -8.68
N ALA A 450 17.17 10.90 -9.48
CA ALA A 450 18.11 12.02 -9.44
C ALA A 450 17.65 13.23 -10.28
N GLY A 451 16.69 13.05 -11.20
CA GLY A 451 16.12 14.19 -11.91
C GLY A 451 15.34 13.82 -13.18
N ILE A 452 14.55 14.78 -13.65
CA ILE A 452 13.70 14.66 -14.86
C ILE A 452 14.09 15.77 -15.83
N ASP A 453 13.95 15.50 -17.13
CA ASP A 453 14.29 16.45 -18.20
C ASP A 453 13.18 17.48 -18.50
N GLN A 454 11.92 17.19 -18.18
CA GLN A 454 10.78 18.08 -18.41
C GLN A 454 9.73 18.05 -17.28
N PRO A 455 9.00 19.17 -17.05
CA PRO A 455 7.95 19.22 -16.03
C PRO A 455 6.75 18.35 -16.39
N CYS A 456 6.07 17.87 -15.36
CA CYS A 456 4.78 17.19 -15.42
C CYS A 456 4.02 17.42 -14.12
N VAL A 457 2.69 17.34 -14.18
CA VAL A 457 1.84 17.58 -13.02
C VAL A 457 2.02 16.46 -11.98
N GLU A 458 2.12 15.21 -12.44
CA GLU A 458 2.23 14.01 -11.60
C GLU A 458 3.64 13.81 -11.00
N CYS A 459 4.58 14.65 -11.42
CA CYS A 459 5.99 14.52 -11.16
C CYS A 459 6.47 15.32 -9.95
N GLY A 460 5.64 16.26 -9.51
CA GLY A 460 6.03 17.28 -8.55
C GLY A 460 6.97 18.35 -9.14
N PRO A 461 7.38 19.31 -8.30
CA PRO A 461 8.13 20.48 -8.73
C PRO A 461 9.63 20.20 -8.94
N ALA A 462 10.14 19.06 -8.46
CA ALA A 462 11.56 18.75 -8.45
C ALA A 462 12.07 18.36 -9.84
N LYS A 463 13.00 19.16 -10.36
CA LYS A 463 13.78 18.87 -11.57
C LYS A 463 14.95 17.94 -11.27
N ALA A 464 15.62 18.11 -10.14
CA ALA A 464 16.78 17.32 -9.75
C ALA A 464 16.84 17.11 -8.23
N ARG A 465 17.45 16.00 -7.80
CA ARG A 465 17.69 15.68 -6.39
C ARG A 465 19.09 15.12 -6.19
N THR A 466 19.67 15.40 -5.02
CA THR A 466 20.88 14.73 -4.53
C THR A 466 20.56 13.95 -3.28
N TYR A 467 21.34 12.91 -3.02
CA TYR A 467 21.11 12.01 -1.89
C TYR A 467 22.39 11.82 -1.09
N ASP A 468 22.25 11.58 0.22
CA ASP A 468 23.36 11.11 1.06
C ASP A 468 23.56 9.59 0.93
N GLY A 469 24.51 9.05 1.70
CA GLY A 469 24.82 7.61 1.72
C GLY A 469 23.70 6.73 2.26
N ASN A 470 22.75 7.29 3.02
CA ASN A 470 21.57 6.58 3.56
C ASN A 470 20.34 6.74 2.64
N GLY A 471 20.49 7.43 1.50
CA GLY A 471 19.41 7.62 0.54
C GLY A 471 18.39 8.69 0.93
N ASN A 472 18.72 9.60 1.86
CA ASN A 472 17.93 10.80 2.14
C ASN A 472 18.19 11.88 1.11
N VAL A 473 17.17 12.66 0.77
CA VAL A 473 17.33 13.81 -0.13
C VAL A 473 18.08 14.92 0.59
N THR A 474 19.30 15.24 0.17
CA THR A 474 20.11 16.34 0.74
C THR A 474 19.84 17.67 0.05
N SER A 475 19.45 17.64 -1.22
CA SER A 475 18.99 18.81 -1.96
C SER A 475 17.96 18.44 -3.02
N SER A 476 17.04 19.35 -3.29
CA SER A 476 16.08 19.28 -4.38
C SER A 476 16.02 20.62 -5.09
N THR A 477 16.17 20.61 -6.40
CA THR A 477 16.09 21.81 -7.25
C THR A 477 14.81 21.77 -8.06
N ASP A 478 14.04 22.86 -8.03
CA ASP A 478 12.80 22.97 -8.80
C ASP A 478 13.03 23.39 -10.27
N TRP A 479 11.95 23.51 -11.04
CA TRP A 479 12.01 23.94 -12.45
C TRP A 479 12.43 25.40 -12.65
N ASN A 480 12.35 26.24 -11.61
CA ASN A 480 12.81 27.63 -11.62
C ASN A 480 14.28 27.75 -11.17
N GLY A 481 14.94 26.64 -10.81
CA GLY A 481 16.29 26.64 -10.28
C GLY A 481 16.38 26.99 -8.79
N ILE A 482 15.25 27.08 -8.09
CA ILE A 482 15.20 27.30 -6.65
C ILE A 482 15.57 26.00 -5.94
N VAL A 483 16.55 26.09 -5.03
CA VAL A 483 17.08 24.94 -4.31
C VAL A 483 16.46 24.86 -2.92
N THR A 484 16.03 23.67 -2.53
CA THR A 484 15.70 23.32 -1.14
C THR A 484 16.76 22.35 -0.63
N THR A 485 17.36 22.64 0.53
CA THR A 485 18.38 21.77 1.16
C THR A 485 17.86 21.18 2.46
N TYR A 486 18.29 19.96 2.78
CA TYR A 486 17.82 19.22 3.95
C TYR A 486 19.00 18.74 4.80
N GLY A 487 18.83 18.78 6.11
CA GLY A 487 19.72 18.20 7.10
C GLY A 487 19.04 17.06 7.84
N TYR A 488 19.80 16.02 8.18
CA TYR A 488 19.28 14.84 8.86
C TYR A 488 20.13 14.49 10.07
N ASP A 489 19.48 13.94 11.11
CA ASP A 489 20.13 13.06 12.07
C ASP A 489 20.35 11.69 11.39
N LEU A 490 21.60 11.37 11.07
CA LEU A 490 21.95 10.10 10.40
C LEU A 490 21.86 8.88 11.33
N GLY A 491 21.76 9.05 12.65
CA GLY A 491 21.59 7.93 13.59
C GLY A 491 20.19 7.32 13.54
N ARG A 492 19.18 8.17 13.27
CA ARG A 492 17.76 7.78 13.18
C ARG A 492 17.11 8.10 11.83
N ASN A 493 17.86 8.67 10.89
CA ASN A 493 17.36 9.03 9.57
C ASN A 493 16.15 9.98 9.64
N LEU A 494 16.26 11.06 10.42
CA LEU A 494 15.19 12.03 10.68
C LEU A 494 15.60 13.43 10.21
N GLU A 495 14.73 14.10 9.45
CA GLU A 495 14.97 15.48 8.96
C GLU A 495 15.05 16.45 10.15
N THR A 496 16.20 17.05 10.38
CA THR A 496 16.42 18.04 11.46
C THR A 496 16.32 19.47 10.96
N SER A 497 16.51 19.69 9.66
CA SER A 497 16.42 21.01 9.04
C SER A 497 16.03 20.93 7.58
N ARG A 498 15.29 21.92 7.11
CA ARG A 498 14.99 22.18 5.70
C ARG A 498 15.09 23.67 5.45
N VAL A 499 15.81 24.04 4.39
CA VAL A 499 15.96 25.42 3.94
C VAL A 499 15.42 25.52 2.52
N GLU A 500 14.23 26.11 2.40
CA GLU A 500 13.61 26.45 1.13
C GLU A 500 14.29 27.68 0.54
N ALA A 501 14.38 27.76 -0.79
CA ALA A 501 15.08 28.86 -1.50
C ALA A 501 16.49 29.13 -0.97
N SER A 502 17.21 28.04 -0.65
CA SER A 502 18.57 28.04 -0.10
C SER A 502 19.52 28.86 -0.97
N GLY A 503 20.33 29.70 -0.32
CA GLY A 503 21.26 30.63 -0.98
C GLY A 503 20.63 31.91 -1.54
N THR A 504 19.32 32.13 -1.38
CA THR A 504 18.63 33.36 -1.80
C THR A 504 18.21 34.23 -0.61
N PRO A 505 17.95 35.55 -0.79
CA PRO A 505 17.36 36.40 0.24
C PRO A 505 15.98 35.95 0.73
N GLN A 506 15.26 35.14 -0.05
CA GLN A 506 13.95 34.59 0.26
C GLN A 506 14.02 33.26 1.04
N ALA A 507 15.21 32.83 1.46
CA ALA A 507 15.40 31.57 2.14
C ALA A 507 14.51 31.46 3.39
N ARG A 508 13.85 30.32 3.55
CA ARG A 508 13.02 30.00 4.71
C ARG A 508 13.51 28.71 5.34
N THR A 509 13.77 28.74 6.64
CA THR A 509 14.31 27.60 7.37
C THR A 509 13.24 27.01 8.29
N VAL A 510 13.08 25.70 8.24
CA VAL A 510 12.32 24.89 9.18
C VAL A 510 13.29 23.98 9.92
N MET A 511 13.18 23.90 11.24
CA MET A 511 13.96 22.96 12.05
C MET A 511 13.05 22.11 12.93
N THR A 512 13.40 20.83 13.05
CA THR A 512 12.65 19.87 13.86
C THR A 512 13.58 19.23 14.88
N SER A 513 13.20 19.33 16.15
CA SER A 513 13.75 18.54 17.24
C SER A 513 12.81 17.36 17.46
N TRP A 514 13.38 16.16 17.53
CA TRP A 514 12.63 14.91 17.61
C TRP A 514 12.64 14.34 19.02
N TYR A 515 11.55 13.65 19.38
CA TYR A 515 11.46 12.81 20.56
C TYR A 515 12.57 11.76 20.54
N THR A 516 13.14 11.38 21.69
CA THR A 516 14.39 10.58 21.74
C THR A 516 14.26 9.16 21.19
N THR A 517 13.09 8.53 21.32
CA THR A 517 12.82 7.15 20.86
C THR A 517 11.88 7.09 19.66
N TYR A 518 10.79 7.85 19.71
CA TYR A 518 9.72 7.92 18.70
C TYR A 518 10.01 8.94 17.60
N ARG A 519 9.53 8.72 16.36
CA ARG A 519 9.65 9.67 15.23
C ARG A 519 8.58 10.77 15.35
N LEU A 520 8.42 11.29 16.55
CA LEU A 520 7.48 12.33 16.90
C LEU A 520 8.23 13.66 17.12
N PRO A 521 7.75 14.79 16.58
CA PRO A 521 8.41 16.08 16.77
C PRO A 521 8.20 16.62 18.18
N LEU A 522 9.26 16.95 18.92
CA LEU A 522 9.16 17.69 20.20
C LEU A 522 8.98 19.19 19.98
N SER A 523 9.65 19.74 18.98
CA SER A 523 9.60 21.16 18.66
C SER A 523 9.87 21.36 17.18
N ILE A 524 9.03 22.16 16.53
CA ILE A 524 9.17 22.59 15.15
C ILE A 524 9.30 24.10 15.17
N SER A 525 10.39 24.63 14.60
CA SER A 525 10.58 26.06 14.40
C SER A 525 10.44 26.37 12.92
N GLU A 526 9.53 27.28 12.61
CA GLU A 526 9.21 27.77 11.27
C GLU A 526 9.31 29.30 11.27
N PRO A 527 9.30 29.96 10.09
CA PRO A 527 9.22 31.41 10.03
C PRO A 527 8.06 31.95 10.87
N LEU A 528 8.38 32.83 11.81
CA LEU A 528 7.47 33.50 12.74
C LEU A 528 6.70 32.59 13.71
N LEU A 529 7.00 31.29 13.78
CA LEU A 529 6.22 30.33 14.57
C LEU A 529 7.11 29.25 15.19
N ARG A 530 6.84 28.93 16.45
CA ARG A 530 7.32 27.71 17.10
C ARG A 530 6.14 26.88 17.56
N THR A 531 6.16 25.60 17.21
CA THR A 531 5.20 24.61 17.67
C THR A 531 5.90 23.58 18.55
N THR A 532 5.46 23.39 19.79
CA THR A 532 6.01 22.38 20.70
C THR A 532 4.97 21.33 21.06
N TYR A 533 5.45 20.11 21.29
CA TYR A 533 4.62 18.98 21.66
C TYR A 533 5.15 18.32 22.94
N THR A 534 4.23 17.81 23.74
CA THR A 534 4.56 16.82 24.78
C THR A 534 3.75 15.56 24.52
N TYR A 535 4.28 14.42 24.98
CA TYR A 535 3.72 13.11 24.72
C TYR A 535 3.64 12.30 26.00
N ASP A 536 2.70 11.36 26.08
CA ASP A 536 2.73 10.31 27.09
C ASP A 536 3.74 9.21 26.71
N VAL A 537 3.87 8.19 27.56
CA VAL A 537 4.77 7.06 27.33
C VAL A 537 4.39 6.21 26.10
N SER A 538 3.17 6.36 25.60
CA SER A 538 2.60 5.66 24.45
C SER A 538 2.56 6.56 23.21
N GLY A 539 3.24 7.72 23.23
CA GLY A 539 3.34 8.63 22.09
C GLY A 539 2.08 9.43 21.78
N ASN A 540 1.05 9.39 22.63
CA ASN A 540 -0.13 10.24 22.45
C ASN A 540 0.23 11.69 22.82
N VAL A 541 -0.23 12.66 22.03
CA VAL A 541 0.07 14.09 22.24
C VAL A 541 -0.64 14.60 23.49
N LEU A 542 0.07 14.92 24.57
CA LEU A 542 -0.53 15.51 25.77
C LEU A 542 -0.77 17.01 25.62
N THR A 543 0.16 17.71 24.98
CA THR A 543 0.02 19.15 24.70
C THR A 543 0.54 19.49 23.31
N LYS A 544 -0.14 20.38 22.62
CA LYS A 544 0.39 21.10 21.46
C LYS A 544 0.40 22.59 21.79
N THR A 545 1.53 23.27 21.66
CA THR A 545 1.63 24.71 21.91
C THR A 545 2.17 25.41 20.67
N GLU A 546 1.46 26.42 20.18
CA GLU A 546 1.89 27.31 19.11
C GLU A 546 2.21 28.69 19.71
N GLN A 547 3.38 29.23 19.39
CA GLN A 547 3.79 30.56 19.83
C GLN A 547 4.54 31.31 18.73
N ALA A 548 4.20 32.58 18.55
CA ALA A 548 4.86 33.42 17.58
C ALA A 548 6.33 33.67 17.95
N THR A 549 7.16 33.96 16.96
CA THR A 549 8.57 34.32 17.14
C THR A 549 8.91 35.59 16.38
N THR A 550 10.02 36.23 16.72
CA THR A 550 10.58 37.35 15.92
C THR A 550 11.30 36.89 14.64
N ASP A 551 11.35 35.59 14.37
CA ASP A 551 12.22 35.01 13.34
C ASP A 551 11.53 34.97 11.99
N ALA A 552 11.64 36.07 11.25
CA ALA A 552 10.92 36.27 9.99
C ALA A 552 11.20 35.23 8.90
N ASN A 553 12.36 34.56 8.95
CA ASN A 553 12.76 33.58 7.94
C ASN A 553 13.13 32.20 8.53
N GLY A 554 13.03 32.02 9.85
CA GLY A 554 13.32 30.75 10.51
C GLY A 554 14.82 30.47 10.75
N ALA A 555 15.71 31.40 10.39
CA ALA A 555 17.16 31.18 10.48
C ALA A 555 17.68 31.15 11.93
N ALA A 556 17.01 31.84 12.87
CA ALA A 556 17.35 31.79 14.29
C ALA A 556 16.81 30.52 14.97
N GLY A 557 15.72 29.95 14.43
CA GLY A 557 15.26 28.63 14.80
C GLY A 557 14.82 28.50 16.25
N PHE A 558 15.32 27.46 16.93
CA PHE A 558 15.09 27.28 18.37
C PHE A 558 15.71 28.39 19.23
N GLY A 559 16.64 29.18 18.70
CA GLY A 559 17.19 30.38 19.35
C GLY A 559 16.34 31.65 19.16
N ALA A 560 15.28 31.61 18.35
CA ALA A 560 14.40 32.75 18.13
C ALA A 560 13.71 33.22 19.41
N THR A 561 13.51 34.54 19.53
CA THR A 561 12.76 35.14 20.65
C THR A 561 11.27 34.89 20.47
N LEU A 562 10.63 34.33 21.49
CA LEU A 562 9.19 34.07 21.53
C LEU A 562 8.43 35.37 21.78
N THR A 563 7.30 35.55 21.11
CA THR A 563 6.44 36.74 21.22
C THR A 563 4.97 36.33 21.35
N GLY A 564 4.17 37.23 21.91
CA GLY A 564 2.74 36.98 22.16
C GLY A 564 2.50 35.88 23.19
N SER A 565 1.22 35.69 23.51
CA SER A 565 0.78 34.59 24.38
C SER A 565 0.74 33.27 23.60
N PRO A 566 1.23 32.17 24.18
CA PRO A 566 1.13 30.86 23.54
C PRO A 566 -0.33 30.42 23.43
N ARG A 567 -0.65 29.71 22.35
CA ARG A 567 -1.91 28.99 22.16
C ARG A 567 -1.66 27.52 22.45
N THR A 568 -2.22 27.00 23.52
CA THR A 568 -1.98 25.63 23.97
C THR A 568 -3.25 24.81 23.90
N TRP A 569 -3.16 23.66 23.26
CA TRP A 569 -4.17 22.60 23.32
C TRP A 569 -3.68 21.51 24.27
N THR A 570 -4.56 20.99 25.10
CA THR A 570 -4.28 19.83 25.96
C THR A 570 -5.21 18.69 25.64
N TYR A 571 -4.68 17.47 25.71
CA TYR A 571 -5.41 16.24 25.40
C TYR A 571 -5.25 15.26 26.55
N THR A 572 -6.30 14.49 26.81
CA THR A 572 -6.23 13.33 27.70
C THR A 572 -6.71 12.10 26.95
N TYR A 573 -6.26 10.93 27.38
CA TYR A 573 -6.52 9.66 26.73
C TYR A 573 -6.90 8.59 27.75
N ASN A 574 -7.64 7.58 27.31
CA ASN A 574 -7.75 6.33 28.06
C ASN A 574 -6.51 5.45 27.86
N ASN A 575 -6.46 4.30 28.51
CA ASN A 575 -5.36 3.33 28.43
C ASN A 575 -5.19 2.67 27.04
N LEU A 576 -6.10 2.90 26.10
CA LEU A 576 -6.08 2.39 24.72
C LEU A 576 -5.83 3.54 23.70
N GLY A 577 -5.38 4.70 24.18
CA GLY A 577 -5.06 5.85 23.34
C GLY A 577 -6.26 6.51 22.65
N GLN A 578 -7.48 6.26 23.13
CA GLN A 578 -8.66 7.00 22.68
C GLN A 578 -8.75 8.33 23.42
N VAL A 579 -8.99 9.43 22.69
CA VAL A 579 -9.05 10.78 23.26
C VAL A 579 -10.25 10.89 24.19
N LEU A 580 -10.05 11.31 25.44
CA LEU A 580 -11.12 11.58 26.40
C LEU A 580 -11.51 13.06 26.45
N THR A 581 -10.52 13.95 26.36
CA THR A 581 -10.76 15.40 26.37
C THR A 581 -9.84 16.12 25.39
N VAL A 582 -10.35 17.19 24.78
CA VAL A 582 -9.55 18.20 24.08
C VAL A 582 -9.89 19.55 24.70
N THR A 583 -8.91 20.23 25.28
CA THR A 583 -9.03 21.61 25.75
C THR A 583 -8.35 22.52 24.75
N GLY A 584 -9.10 23.43 24.15
CA GLY A 584 -8.56 24.44 23.25
C GLY A 584 -7.85 25.59 23.99
N PRO A 585 -7.26 26.54 23.22
CA PRO A 585 -6.36 27.55 23.77
C PRO A 585 -7.08 28.74 24.40
N ARG A 586 -8.42 28.80 24.37
CA ARG A 586 -9.16 29.92 24.96
C ARG A 586 -9.15 29.81 26.47
N THR A 587 -8.79 30.92 27.13
CA THR A 587 -8.77 31.04 28.59
C THR A 587 -9.95 31.84 29.13
N ASP A 588 -10.72 32.50 28.25
CA ASP A 588 -11.86 33.33 28.60
C ASP A 588 -13.18 32.55 28.73
N VAL A 589 -13.21 31.31 28.25
CA VAL A 589 -14.35 30.38 28.33
C VAL A 589 -13.85 28.97 28.61
N THR A 590 -14.73 28.09 29.10
CA THR A 590 -14.46 26.65 29.09
C THR A 590 -14.40 26.18 27.64
N ASP A 591 -13.23 25.79 27.17
CA ASP A 591 -12.97 25.37 25.78
C ASP A 591 -12.71 23.86 25.71
N VAL A 592 -13.47 23.07 26.48
CA VAL A 592 -13.25 21.63 26.66
C VAL A 592 -14.30 20.85 25.88
N THR A 593 -13.85 19.99 24.96
CA THR A 593 -14.68 18.96 24.34
C THR A 593 -14.35 17.61 24.98
N THR A 594 -15.36 16.82 25.33
CA THR A 594 -15.18 15.49 25.94
C THR A 594 -15.77 14.39 25.08
N TYR A 595 -15.17 13.21 25.14
CA TYR A 595 -15.52 12.05 24.35
C TYR A 595 -15.67 10.83 25.27
N THR A 596 -16.66 9.99 25.00
CA THR A 596 -16.82 8.71 25.70
C THR A 596 -16.92 7.58 24.68
N TYR A 597 -16.63 6.35 25.12
CA TYR A 597 -16.60 5.17 24.26
C TYR A 597 -17.40 4.03 24.90
N ASP A 598 -17.98 3.17 24.08
CA ASP A 598 -18.62 1.94 24.52
C ASP A 598 -17.58 0.83 24.82
N GLY A 599 -18.05 -0.32 25.31
CA GLY A 599 -17.19 -1.46 25.64
C GLY A 599 -16.52 -2.12 24.42
N SER A 600 -16.99 -1.83 23.21
CA SER A 600 -16.40 -2.27 21.94
C SER A 600 -15.47 -1.22 21.33
N GLY A 601 -15.21 -0.12 22.05
CA GLY A 601 -14.31 0.94 21.62
C GLY A 601 -14.90 1.91 20.61
N ASN A 602 -16.20 1.85 20.33
CA ASN A 602 -16.86 2.81 19.46
C ASN A 602 -17.13 4.11 20.21
N LEU A 603 -17.08 5.24 19.51
CA LEU A 603 -17.43 6.54 20.08
C LEU A 603 -18.90 6.56 20.52
N SER A 604 -19.19 6.84 21.79
CA SER A 604 -20.56 6.83 22.33
C SER A 604 -21.15 8.24 22.44
N THR A 605 -20.35 9.21 22.90
CA THR A 605 -20.79 10.60 23.00
C THR A 605 -19.69 11.60 22.67
N VAL A 606 -20.07 12.74 22.13
CA VAL A 606 -19.25 13.96 22.04
C VAL A 606 -19.98 15.07 22.78
N THR A 607 -19.35 15.64 23.80
CA THR A 607 -19.87 16.83 24.50
C THR A 607 -19.00 18.02 24.16
N ASN A 608 -19.56 19.01 23.47
CA ASN A 608 -18.80 20.22 23.10
C ASN A 608 -18.58 21.15 24.31
N ALA A 609 -17.81 22.22 24.10
CA ALA A 609 -17.50 23.23 25.11
C ALA A 609 -18.72 23.92 25.75
N LEU A 610 -19.88 23.91 25.10
CA LEU A 610 -21.14 24.46 25.62
C LEU A 610 -21.97 23.44 26.41
N GLY A 611 -21.51 22.20 26.55
CA GLY A 611 -22.23 21.11 27.21
C GLY A 611 -23.27 20.44 26.33
N HIS A 612 -23.32 20.73 25.03
CA HIS A 612 -24.21 20.05 24.10
C HIS A 612 -23.66 18.66 23.75
N VAL A 613 -24.51 17.65 23.87
CA VAL A 613 -24.15 16.23 23.71
C VAL A 613 -24.71 15.68 22.41
N THR A 614 -23.84 15.16 21.55
CA THR A 614 -24.21 14.27 20.44
C THR A 614 -23.95 12.82 20.88
N SER A 615 -24.93 11.93 20.74
CA SER A 615 -24.82 10.50 21.07
C SER A 615 -24.82 9.65 19.81
N LEU A 616 -24.00 8.59 19.79
CA LEU A 616 -23.89 7.63 18.71
C LEU A 616 -24.13 6.23 19.24
N THR A 617 -25.05 5.47 18.63
CA THR A 617 -25.48 4.14 19.07
C THR A 617 -25.78 3.23 17.88
N ASN A 618 -26.24 2.00 18.17
CA ASN A 618 -26.61 0.99 17.18
C ASN A 618 -25.48 0.67 16.18
N TYR A 619 -24.25 0.56 16.69
CA TYR A 619 -23.11 0.14 15.88
C TYR A 619 -23.31 -1.28 15.34
N ASP A 620 -22.99 -1.49 14.07
CA ASP A 620 -22.92 -2.84 13.53
C ASP A 620 -21.61 -3.55 13.93
N ALA A 621 -21.51 -4.85 13.66
CA ALA A 621 -20.34 -5.65 14.05
C ALA A 621 -19.01 -5.16 13.40
N ASN A 622 -19.09 -4.42 12.30
CA ASN A 622 -17.95 -3.81 11.62
C ASN A 622 -17.59 -2.40 12.16
N GLY A 623 -18.30 -1.94 13.20
CA GLY A 623 -18.03 -0.67 13.88
C GLY A 623 -18.63 0.55 13.19
N ARG A 624 -19.59 0.38 12.28
CA ARG A 624 -20.28 1.50 11.60
C ARG A 624 -21.48 1.95 12.44
N VAL A 625 -21.64 3.25 12.64
CA VAL A 625 -22.73 3.84 13.44
C VAL A 625 -24.10 3.65 12.77
N GLY A 626 -25.08 3.14 13.50
CA GLY A 626 -26.45 2.98 13.00
C GLY A 626 -27.40 4.11 13.41
N HIS A 627 -27.12 4.81 14.51
CA HIS A 627 -28.00 5.86 15.04
C HIS A 627 -27.21 7.01 15.66
N ILE A 628 -27.61 8.24 15.37
CA ILE A 628 -27.04 9.47 15.93
C ILE A 628 -28.17 10.31 16.53
N THR A 629 -27.99 10.80 17.74
CA THR A 629 -28.87 11.79 18.38
C THR A 629 -28.10 13.09 18.57
N GLU A 630 -28.58 14.17 17.95
CA GLU A 630 -28.01 15.52 18.07
C GLU A 630 -28.50 16.24 19.33
N PRO A 631 -27.81 17.29 19.80
CA PRO A 631 -28.18 18.00 21.03
C PRO A 631 -29.57 18.65 21.00
N ASN A 632 -30.09 18.95 19.81
CA ASN A 632 -31.42 19.50 19.62
C ASN A 632 -32.53 18.42 19.60
N GLY A 633 -32.19 17.15 19.81
CA GLY A 633 -33.11 16.01 19.79
C GLY A 633 -33.41 15.44 18.40
N ALA A 634 -32.83 16.00 17.33
CA ALA A 634 -32.93 15.40 16.01
C ALA A 634 -32.13 14.09 15.96
N THR A 635 -32.66 13.08 15.30
CA THR A 635 -32.00 11.79 15.14
C THR A 635 -31.63 11.52 13.68
N THR A 636 -30.58 10.73 13.47
CA THR A 636 -30.19 10.21 12.15
C THR A 636 -30.00 8.70 12.24
N ASP A 637 -30.79 7.93 11.51
CA ASP A 637 -30.60 6.49 11.32
C ASP A 637 -29.83 6.22 10.01
N LEU A 638 -28.89 5.27 10.05
CA LEU A 638 -27.99 4.94 8.95
C LEU A 638 -28.05 3.43 8.68
N ALA A 639 -28.20 3.07 7.40
CA ALA A 639 -28.17 1.67 6.95
C ALA A 639 -27.07 1.46 5.91
N TYR A 640 -26.44 0.28 5.92
CA TYR A 640 -25.30 -0.04 5.07
C TYR A 640 -25.54 -1.30 4.25
N SER A 641 -24.93 -1.37 3.06
CA SER A 641 -24.86 -2.59 2.25
C SER A 641 -23.93 -3.63 2.90
N PRO A 642 -23.97 -4.91 2.44
CA PRO A 642 -22.98 -5.91 2.86
C PRO A 642 -21.53 -5.52 2.56
N ARG A 643 -21.28 -4.64 1.56
CA ARG A 643 -19.95 -4.09 1.27
C ARG A 643 -19.61 -2.83 2.11
N GLY A 644 -20.53 -2.38 2.96
CA GLY A 644 -20.36 -1.25 3.86
C GLY A 644 -20.66 0.13 3.31
N TRP A 645 -21.30 0.20 2.14
CA TRP A 645 -21.71 1.48 1.56
C TRP A 645 -23.02 1.95 2.19
N LEU A 646 -23.14 3.25 2.49
CA LEU A 646 -24.34 3.82 3.10
C LEU A 646 -25.51 3.75 2.11
N THR A 647 -26.54 2.95 2.37
CA THR A 647 -27.70 2.81 1.47
C THR A 647 -28.86 3.71 1.84
N SER A 648 -28.99 4.09 3.12
CA SER A 648 -30.07 4.94 3.58
C SER A 648 -29.63 5.83 4.75
N ARG A 649 -30.09 7.09 4.73
CA ARG A 649 -29.98 8.06 5.81
C ARG A 649 -31.36 8.61 6.11
N VAL A 650 -31.86 8.40 7.32
CA VAL A 650 -33.17 8.90 7.76
C VAL A 650 -32.97 9.90 8.88
N VAL A 651 -33.30 11.17 8.64
CA VAL A 651 -33.24 12.23 9.64
C VAL A 651 -34.64 12.46 10.19
N THR A 652 -34.80 12.41 11.52
CA THR A 652 -36.07 12.73 12.19
C THR A 652 -35.88 13.95 13.07
N SER A 653 -36.71 14.98 12.86
CA SER A 653 -36.73 16.19 13.68
C SER A 653 -38.18 16.54 14.03
N GLY A 654 -38.54 16.38 15.31
CA GLY A 654 -39.94 16.45 15.74
C GLY A 654 -40.80 15.41 15.01
N ASN A 655 -41.81 15.86 14.27
CA ASN A 655 -42.70 15.00 13.47
C ASN A 655 -42.25 14.85 12.00
N THR A 656 -41.16 15.50 11.60
CA THR A 656 -40.66 15.46 10.22
C THR A 656 -39.66 14.33 10.09
N VAL A 657 -39.87 13.46 9.10
CA VAL A 657 -38.97 12.36 8.75
C VAL A 657 -38.51 12.55 7.32
N GLU A 658 -37.21 12.68 7.12
CA GLU A 658 -36.56 12.89 5.83
C GLU A 658 -35.66 11.70 5.50
N SER A 659 -35.96 10.98 4.42
CA SER A 659 -35.17 9.83 3.97
C SER A 659 -34.38 10.18 2.71
N THR A 660 -33.08 9.95 2.74
CA THR A 660 -32.20 9.98 1.56
C THR A 660 -31.68 8.57 1.30
N ASN A 661 -31.79 8.08 0.06
CA ASN A 661 -31.33 6.75 -0.32
C ASN A 661 -30.24 6.84 -1.38
N TYR A 662 -29.28 5.91 -1.33
CA TYR A 662 -28.11 5.88 -2.19
C TYR A 662 -28.01 4.51 -2.86
N ASP A 663 -28.00 4.51 -4.20
CA ASP A 663 -27.74 3.32 -5.00
C ASP A 663 -26.34 3.37 -5.59
N TYR A 664 -25.69 2.21 -5.66
CA TYR A 664 -24.32 2.06 -6.11
C TYR A 664 -24.22 1.13 -7.33
N ASP A 665 -23.14 1.27 -8.10
CA ASP A 665 -22.74 0.26 -9.08
C ASP A 665 -21.99 -0.91 -8.40
N GLY A 666 -21.49 -1.86 -9.18
CA GLY A 666 -20.78 -3.03 -8.64
C GLY A 666 -19.49 -2.69 -7.90
N VAL A 667 -18.83 -1.57 -8.22
CA VAL A 667 -17.54 -1.16 -7.64
C VAL A 667 -17.71 -0.14 -6.50
N GLY A 668 -18.92 0.35 -6.26
CA GLY A 668 -19.24 1.26 -5.15
C GLY A 668 -19.30 2.74 -5.53
N GLN A 669 -19.42 3.05 -6.83
CA GLN A 669 -19.71 4.41 -7.28
C GLN A 669 -21.20 4.70 -7.12
N ILE A 670 -21.56 5.85 -6.57
CA ILE A 670 -22.97 6.27 -6.41
C ILE A 670 -23.59 6.44 -7.79
N LYS A 671 -24.64 5.69 -8.12
CA LYS A 671 -25.40 5.83 -9.38
C LYS A 671 -26.62 6.73 -9.24
N LEU A 672 -27.24 6.72 -8.06
CA LEU A 672 -28.48 7.46 -7.81
C LEU A 672 -28.54 7.89 -6.35
N VAL A 673 -28.92 9.14 -6.14
CA VAL A 673 -29.31 9.66 -4.82
C VAL A 673 -30.77 10.07 -4.92
N THR A 674 -31.63 9.49 -4.09
CA THR A 674 -33.04 9.88 -3.97
C THR A 674 -33.23 10.70 -2.71
N LEU A 675 -33.70 11.94 -2.85
CA LEU A 675 -33.89 12.92 -1.78
C LEU A 675 -35.26 12.74 -1.08
N PRO A 676 -35.50 13.38 0.09
CA PRO A 676 -36.73 13.22 0.86
C PRO A 676 -38.01 13.60 0.12
N ASP A 677 -37.93 14.55 -0.81
CA ASP A 677 -39.04 14.98 -1.67
C ASP A 677 -39.27 14.06 -2.89
N ARG A 678 -38.54 12.94 -2.96
CA ARG A 678 -38.48 11.97 -4.06
C ARG A 678 -37.84 12.49 -5.34
N SER A 679 -37.29 13.71 -5.35
CA SER A 679 -36.40 14.11 -6.43
C SER A 679 -35.14 13.26 -6.38
N SER A 680 -34.41 13.20 -7.48
CA SER A 680 -33.20 12.39 -7.54
C SER A 680 -32.10 13.00 -8.38
N VAL A 681 -30.87 12.58 -8.11
CA VAL A 681 -29.68 12.92 -8.88
C VAL A 681 -28.99 11.63 -9.29
N SER A 682 -28.83 11.43 -10.59
CA SER A 682 -28.15 10.25 -11.15
C SER A 682 -26.75 10.62 -11.63
N TYR A 683 -25.82 9.68 -11.50
CA TYR A 683 -24.43 9.81 -11.92
C TYR A 683 -24.08 8.68 -12.89
N VAL A 684 -23.38 9.03 -13.97
CA VAL A 684 -22.87 8.07 -14.96
C VAL A 684 -21.36 8.18 -15.01
N TYR A 685 -20.70 7.03 -15.05
CA TYR A 685 -19.26 6.90 -15.11
C TYR A 685 -18.86 6.19 -16.40
N ASP A 686 -17.68 6.48 -16.91
CA ASP A 686 -17.07 5.62 -17.92
C ASP A 686 -16.43 4.38 -17.29
N ASP A 687 -15.99 3.46 -18.14
CA ASP A 687 -15.34 2.19 -17.77
C ASP A 687 -14.03 2.39 -16.98
N ALA A 688 -13.46 3.59 -16.97
CA ALA A 688 -12.29 3.98 -16.18
C ALA A 688 -12.67 4.69 -14.87
N HIS A 689 -13.94 4.58 -14.45
CA HIS A 689 -14.50 5.11 -13.20
C HIS A 689 -14.46 6.65 -13.10
N ARG A 690 -14.55 7.34 -14.24
CA ARG A 690 -14.61 8.81 -14.28
C ARG A 690 -16.02 9.28 -14.52
N LEU A 691 -16.47 10.26 -13.73
CA LEU A 691 -17.81 10.85 -13.87
C LEU A 691 -17.96 11.54 -15.24
N THR A 692 -18.88 11.06 -16.06
CA THR A 692 -19.17 11.58 -17.41
C THR A 692 -20.51 12.26 -17.51
N GLN A 693 -21.45 12.01 -16.59
CA GLN A 693 -22.73 12.72 -16.58
C GLN A 693 -23.33 12.82 -15.18
N VAL A 694 -23.98 13.95 -14.91
CA VAL A 694 -24.88 14.15 -13.77
C VAL A 694 -26.23 14.59 -14.31
N SER A 695 -27.32 14.02 -13.82
CA SER A 695 -28.68 14.43 -14.21
C SER A 695 -29.59 14.55 -13.00
N ASP A 696 -30.51 15.50 -13.02
CA ASP A 696 -31.56 15.62 -12.02
C ASP A 696 -32.85 14.88 -12.43
N SER A 697 -33.82 14.78 -11.53
CA SER A 697 -35.11 14.13 -11.78
C SER A 697 -36.02 14.90 -12.75
N LEU A 698 -35.68 16.13 -13.13
CA LEU A 698 -36.39 16.89 -14.15
C LEU A 698 -35.84 16.63 -15.55
N GLY A 699 -34.72 15.91 -15.68
CA GLY A 699 -34.06 15.60 -16.95
C GLY A 699 -32.99 16.62 -17.35
N ASN A 700 -32.72 17.64 -16.52
CA ASN A 700 -31.56 18.50 -16.76
C ASN A 700 -30.30 17.66 -16.57
N SER A 701 -29.29 17.89 -17.41
CA SER A 701 -28.05 17.13 -17.33
C SER A 701 -26.80 17.97 -17.60
N ILE A 702 -25.71 17.57 -16.96
CA ILE A 702 -24.36 18.05 -17.24
C ILE A 702 -23.58 16.84 -17.76
N ILE A 703 -23.02 16.95 -18.97
CA ILE A 703 -22.25 15.91 -19.64
C ILE A 703 -20.81 16.38 -19.79
N TYR A 704 -19.86 15.55 -19.39
CA TYR A 704 -18.43 15.80 -19.49
C TYR A 704 -17.79 14.94 -20.59
N THR A 705 -17.03 15.57 -21.47
CA THR A 705 -16.08 14.87 -22.35
C THR A 705 -14.70 14.98 -21.74
N LEU A 706 -14.09 13.83 -21.46
CA LEU A 706 -12.79 13.73 -20.80
C LEU A 706 -11.74 13.21 -21.78
N ASP A 707 -10.53 13.78 -21.75
CA ASP A 707 -9.39 13.22 -22.49
C ASP A 707 -8.74 12.05 -21.73
N LEU A 708 -7.70 11.43 -22.28
CA LEU A 708 -7.01 10.29 -21.67
C LEU A 708 -6.39 10.59 -20.30
N ARG A 709 -6.16 11.85 -19.91
CA ARG A 709 -5.66 12.24 -18.58
C ARG A 709 -6.76 12.71 -17.63
N GLY A 710 -8.02 12.59 -18.04
CA GLY A 710 -9.16 13.02 -17.23
C GLY A 710 -9.43 14.52 -17.29
N ASN A 711 -8.78 15.26 -18.19
CA ASN A 711 -9.11 16.66 -18.37
C ASN A 711 -10.47 16.82 -19.03
N ARG A 712 -11.26 17.77 -18.53
CA ARG A 712 -12.56 18.14 -19.10
C ARG A 712 -12.38 18.96 -20.37
N THR A 713 -12.35 18.31 -21.53
CA THR A 713 -12.26 18.98 -22.83
C THR A 713 -13.58 19.59 -23.27
N GLN A 714 -14.71 19.06 -22.78
CA GLN A 714 -16.04 19.62 -23.00
C GLN A 714 -16.93 19.42 -21.78
N GLU A 715 -17.85 20.36 -21.60
CA GLU A 715 -18.93 20.32 -20.62
C GLU A 715 -20.20 20.86 -21.29
N GLN A 716 -21.25 20.05 -21.35
CA GLN A 716 -22.54 20.40 -21.96
C GLN A 716 -23.62 20.37 -20.90
N ILE A 717 -24.38 21.46 -20.78
CA ILE A 717 -25.58 21.52 -19.95
C ILE A 717 -26.79 21.42 -20.88
N LYS A 718 -27.65 20.44 -20.62
CA LYS A 718 -28.88 20.21 -21.40
C LYS A 718 -30.12 20.39 -20.54
N ASP A 719 -31.17 20.92 -21.17
CA ASP A 719 -32.51 21.02 -20.60
C ASP A 719 -33.22 19.65 -20.59
N PRO A 720 -34.43 19.53 -20.03
CA PRO A 720 -35.20 18.29 -19.99
C PRO A 720 -35.57 17.70 -21.36
N ASN A 721 -35.61 18.54 -22.41
CA ASN A 721 -35.90 18.12 -23.77
C ASN A 721 -34.62 17.65 -24.51
N GLY A 722 -33.45 17.72 -23.85
CA GLY A 722 -32.15 17.40 -24.44
C GLY A 722 -31.53 18.54 -25.24
N ASN A 723 -32.11 19.74 -25.24
CA ASN A 723 -31.55 20.91 -25.92
C ASN A 723 -30.33 21.43 -25.16
N LEU A 724 -29.31 21.84 -25.89
CA LEU A 724 -28.11 22.43 -25.31
C LEU A 724 -28.42 23.83 -24.76
N ALA A 725 -28.33 24.03 -23.46
CA ALA A 725 -28.47 25.33 -22.81
C ALA A 725 -27.13 26.07 -22.69
N ARG A 726 -26.05 25.32 -22.47
CA ARG A 726 -24.70 25.89 -22.34
C ARG A 726 -23.64 24.87 -22.75
N GLN A 727 -22.57 25.35 -23.36
CA GLN A 727 -21.37 24.55 -23.59
C GLN A 727 -20.11 25.29 -23.19
N ILE A 728 -19.18 24.56 -22.59
CA ILE A 728 -17.80 25.00 -22.34
C ILE A 728 -16.87 24.00 -23.02
N SER A 729 -15.89 24.50 -23.77
CA SER A 729 -14.81 23.71 -24.36
C SER A 729 -13.47 24.17 -23.81
N ARG A 730 -12.54 23.22 -23.62
CA ARG A 730 -11.21 23.47 -23.06
C ARG A 730 -10.14 22.79 -23.91
N VAL A 731 -9.06 23.51 -24.18
CA VAL A 731 -7.89 23.00 -24.92
C VAL A 731 -6.72 22.90 -23.97
N TYR A 732 -6.06 21.75 -23.96
CA TYR A 732 -4.87 21.48 -23.15
C TYR A 732 -3.67 21.29 -24.08
N ASP A 733 -2.50 21.73 -23.64
CA ASP A 733 -1.24 21.44 -24.33
C ASP A 733 -0.74 20.03 -24.02
N ASN A 734 0.29 19.59 -24.76
CA ASN A 734 0.90 18.27 -24.59
C ASN A 734 1.54 18.09 -23.19
N LEU A 735 1.81 19.17 -22.45
CA LEU A 735 2.30 19.11 -21.08
C LEU A 735 1.17 19.02 -20.05
N ASN A 736 -0.07 18.79 -20.49
CA ASN A 736 -1.25 18.68 -19.65
C ASN A 736 -1.69 20.01 -19.01
N ARG A 737 -1.41 21.15 -19.65
CA ARG A 737 -1.74 22.49 -19.12
C ARG A 737 -2.88 23.11 -19.92
N LEU A 738 -3.85 23.71 -19.23
CA LEU A 738 -4.97 24.42 -19.85
C LEU A 738 -4.45 25.62 -20.65
N GLN A 739 -4.69 25.65 -21.96
CA GLN A 739 -4.32 26.74 -22.86
C GLN A 739 -5.48 27.68 -23.15
N GLN A 740 -6.69 27.15 -23.31
CA GLN A 740 -7.84 27.92 -23.74
C GLN A 740 -9.13 27.39 -23.14
N VAL A 741 -10.03 28.30 -22.78
CA VAL A 741 -11.42 28.02 -22.45
C VAL A 741 -12.29 28.85 -23.37
N THR A 742 -13.26 28.21 -24.01
CA THR A 742 -14.31 28.89 -24.77
C THR A 742 -15.67 28.48 -24.20
N GLY A 743 -16.59 29.43 -24.09
CA GLY A 743 -17.94 29.16 -23.59
C GLY A 743 -18.95 30.03 -24.31
N ALA A 744 -20.09 29.43 -24.62
CA ALA A 744 -21.26 30.15 -25.13
C ALA A 744 -22.49 29.68 -24.34
N ALA A 745 -23.32 30.64 -23.92
CA ALA A 745 -24.72 30.40 -23.59
C ALA A 745 -25.51 30.55 -24.89
N GLN A 746 -26.42 29.62 -25.17
CA GLN A 746 -27.33 29.73 -26.31
C GLN A 746 -28.63 30.40 -25.91
#